data_AF-A0A8S3VES1-F1
#
_entry.id   AF-A0A8S3VES1-F1
#
_cell.length_a   1.000
_cell.length_b   1.000
_cell.length_c   1.000
_cell.angle_alpha   90.00
_cell.angle_beta   90.00
_cell.angle_gamma   90.00
#
_symmetry.space_group_name_H-M   'P 1'
#
loop_
_entity.id
_entity.type
_entity.pdbx_description
1 polymer ?
#
loop_
_entity_poly.entity_id
_entity_poly.type
_entity_poly.pdbx_seq_one_letter_code
_entity_poly.pdbx_strand_id
1 'polypeptide(L)'
;MADYTTEENNKEMQDSDDEEKADVEMECEKDSDSNDSDSENEELERQVAELQKQISKNPYLYDVHIDLIKLLKQLGELEQLRDARQRMSLWLEWLKDEISLAGDDQKERKKVEELFERAVKDYLSVKIWLEYVQFSIGGMASQDGVIKIREVFEKALSSAGLHVAQGSSLWEAYREFENAILMGVMPAPGQVATKQQEDDFDVQHKRIMALFKRQLSVPLNDMEESFTEYKEWLQGEIDSQIKQQFHKALEYYKKIQPYEKDLLTKEDKKEVYTSYIDYEISHGTAARVICLYERSVQENCLEPEVWINYTQYLDAKLRDETLSIPVFERSVRNCPWCSQLWSDYLLTLERAKKSHQTIKGTVDRALSCGFAEGGSYLQIWTTYCDYLRRWIRWDEDHEEQLTLFRANIEKAVEHLYTIPDGDPTGSLRQFWANIEAKYCKNVTKGRELWNEIMTEGHGNEAAMWLNFYHFERCYGDNKHCRKLLQRALNSVSDWPESIVDAFINFEREEGDLEQYESALSKCNAQMDRIKERRKQVTTSIKSRQNSNNDSGEKVFVKPYQKKETKQDDTSERISLDEDQKASNGLKRKAEDDQSSESVFKVPPPPGFKGQKSGPPPGYKGKKSEPPPGFKGHKAGVTEPPPGYTGKSSEGEEPPAKVQKTDGDDRLHEGQGDMGPDKSSCTAFFGEIKEIRLIKNFKGRSKGYAYIEFPDKLCVIEALKFDRTPLDGRPVYVSRCEDKSVRKPQFKNEATQAVMKTDGLAIGNTISVAISCPPDKETTKDQRGKARTQVSLLPRALKTGGAASSNEKPSSKSSSATANEKPGSKEQSGKSNDDFRKMLLGNK
;
A
#
# COMPACT_ATOMS: atom_id res chain seq x y z
N MET A 1 -7.10 -64.53 -38.44
CA MET A 1 -8.13 -63.50 -38.75
C MET A 1 -7.67 -62.14 -38.22
N ALA A 2 -6.91 -61.35 -38.96
CA ALA A 2 -6.10 -61.65 -40.13
C ALA A 2 -4.78 -60.86 -39.93
N ASP A 3 -3.60 -61.47 -39.96
CA ASP A 3 -2.92 -62.08 -41.13
C ASP A 3 -2.58 -61.04 -42.20
N TYR A 4 -1.34 -60.51 -42.13
CA TYR A 4 -0.35 -60.24 -43.18
C TYR A 4 0.89 -59.67 -42.44
N THR A 5 2.09 -60.26 -42.34
CA THR A 5 2.97 -60.98 -43.29
C THR A 5 3.37 -60.13 -44.51
N THR A 6 4.62 -60.14 -45.01
CA THR A 6 5.74 -61.10 -44.87
C THR A 6 7.12 -60.41 -44.84
N GLU A 7 8.14 -61.09 -44.24
CA GLU A 7 9.55 -61.23 -44.73
C GLU A 7 10.43 -59.96 -44.95
N GLU A 8 11.77 -59.94 -45.03
CA GLU A 8 12.92 -60.86 -44.84
C GLU A 8 14.18 -59.93 -44.63
N ASN A 9 15.41 -60.27 -44.21
CA ASN A 9 16.15 -61.43 -43.64
C ASN A 9 17.54 -60.88 -43.15
N ASN A 10 18.51 -61.55 -42.51
CA ASN A 10 18.67 -62.83 -41.79
C ASN A 10 19.95 -62.76 -40.91
N LYS A 11 20.11 -63.67 -39.92
CA LYS A 11 21.41 -64.26 -39.40
C LYS A 11 22.58 -63.36 -38.93
N GLU A 12 23.45 -63.75 -37.98
CA GLU A 12 23.43 -64.79 -36.92
C GLU A 12 24.49 -64.42 -35.85
N MET A 13 24.39 -64.96 -34.63
CA MET A 13 25.47 -64.89 -33.62
C MET A 13 26.44 -66.06 -33.80
N GLN A 14 27.70 -65.92 -33.35
CA GLN A 14 28.32 -66.79 -32.32
C GLN A 14 29.75 -66.32 -31.96
N ASP A 15 30.06 -66.38 -30.66
CA ASP A 15 31.18 -67.07 -29.98
C ASP A 15 32.58 -67.19 -30.65
N SER A 16 33.70 -67.27 -29.91
CA SER A 16 34.05 -66.82 -28.54
C SER A 16 35.59 -66.94 -28.36
N ASP A 17 36.12 -66.36 -27.27
CA ASP A 17 37.39 -66.68 -26.58
C ASP A 17 38.75 -66.67 -27.34
N ASP A 18 39.74 -65.94 -26.79
CA ASP A 18 41.16 -66.31 -26.78
C ASP A 18 41.91 -65.54 -25.67
N GLU A 19 42.93 -66.14 -25.03
CA GLU A 19 43.64 -65.58 -23.85
C GLU A 19 45.14 -65.26 -24.11
N GLU A 20 45.66 -64.22 -23.43
CA GLU A 20 47.08 -63.90 -23.18
C GLU A 20 48.04 -63.73 -24.40
N LYS A 21 48.97 -62.75 -24.45
CA LYS A 21 49.90 -62.29 -23.40
C LYS A 21 50.68 -61.01 -23.84
N ALA A 22 51.28 -60.30 -22.86
CA ALA A 22 52.56 -59.53 -22.85
C ALA A 22 53.16 -58.98 -24.19
N ASP A 23 53.75 -57.79 -24.30
CA ASP A 23 54.36 -56.84 -23.32
C ASP A 23 54.71 -55.49 -24.09
N VAL A 24 55.25 -54.36 -23.57
CA VAL A 24 55.82 -53.90 -22.27
C VAL A 24 55.75 -52.34 -22.19
N GLU A 25 55.83 -51.75 -20.98
CA GLU A 25 56.11 -50.31 -20.65
C GLU A 25 55.16 -49.20 -21.21
N MET A 26 54.80 -48.13 -20.48
CA MET A 26 55.55 -47.37 -19.47
C MET A 26 54.61 -46.74 -18.41
N GLU A 27 54.93 -46.87 -17.13
CA GLU A 27 54.16 -46.26 -16.03
C GLU A 27 54.42 -44.76 -15.89
N CYS A 28 53.35 -43.98 -15.70
CA CYS A 28 53.39 -42.59 -15.26
C CYS A 28 52.14 -42.31 -14.40
N GLU A 29 52.13 -42.82 -13.16
CA GLU A 29 51.11 -42.44 -12.17
C GLU A 29 51.17 -40.93 -11.89
N LYS A 30 50.09 -40.20 -12.20
CA LYS A 30 49.66 -39.01 -11.46
C LYS A 30 48.14 -38.88 -11.46
N ASP A 31 47.57 -39.24 -10.32
CA ASP A 31 46.48 -38.53 -9.63
C ASP A 31 45.21 -38.22 -10.44
N SER A 32 44.20 -39.08 -10.25
CA SER A 32 42.81 -38.77 -10.55
C SER A 32 42.27 -37.77 -9.52
N ASP A 33 41.90 -36.57 -9.96
CA ASP A 33 41.31 -35.53 -9.11
C ASP A 33 40.31 -34.67 -9.93
N SER A 34 39.20 -35.30 -10.35
CA SER A 34 38.16 -34.66 -11.20
C SER A 34 36.71 -35.01 -10.85
N ASN A 35 36.44 -35.86 -9.86
CA ASN A 35 35.08 -36.33 -9.53
C ASN A 35 34.32 -35.49 -8.49
N ASP A 36 34.97 -34.53 -7.82
CA ASP A 36 34.35 -33.76 -6.72
C ASP A 36 33.29 -32.77 -7.24
N SER A 37 33.50 -32.18 -8.43
CA SER A 37 32.60 -31.19 -9.03
C SER A 37 31.24 -31.74 -9.42
N ASP A 38 31.18 -32.99 -9.89
CA ASP A 38 29.91 -33.62 -10.31
C ASP A 38 29.05 -33.97 -9.08
N SER A 39 29.68 -34.39 -7.98
CA SER A 39 28.99 -34.71 -6.74
C SER A 39 28.41 -33.48 -6.03
N GLU A 40 29.01 -32.28 -6.18
CA GLU A 40 28.41 -31.04 -5.68
C GLU A 40 27.22 -30.60 -6.53
N ASN A 41 27.31 -30.70 -7.87
CA ASN A 41 26.21 -30.38 -8.77
C ASN A 41 25.00 -31.32 -8.58
N GLU A 42 25.20 -32.64 -8.43
CA GLU A 42 24.11 -33.59 -8.16
C GLU A 42 23.28 -33.21 -6.92
N GLU A 43 23.91 -32.70 -5.86
CA GLU A 43 23.21 -32.31 -4.63
C GLU A 43 22.48 -30.96 -4.80
N LEU A 44 23.05 -30.02 -5.53
CA LEU A 44 22.38 -28.76 -5.91
C LEU A 44 21.15 -29.00 -6.79
N GLU A 45 21.22 -29.92 -7.76
CA GLU A 45 20.10 -30.33 -8.61
C GLU A 45 18.95 -30.96 -7.80
N ARG A 46 19.27 -31.83 -6.83
CA ARG A 46 18.27 -32.42 -5.93
C ARG A 46 17.56 -31.37 -5.08
N GLN A 47 18.30 -30.35 -4.62
CA GLN A 47 17.73 -29.23 -3.87
C GLN A 47 16.84 -28.36 -4.78
N VAL A 48 17.26 -28.06 -6.01
CA VAL A 48 16.43 -27.41 -7.04
C VAL A 48 15.12 -28.15 -7.25
N ALA A 49 15.15 -29.48 -7.41
CA ALA A 49 13.96 -30.30 -7.64
C ALA A 49 12.97 -30.27 -6.45
N GLU A 50 13.44 -30.29 -5.20
CA GLU A 50 12.55 -30.19 -4.03
C GLU A 50 11.99 -28.77 -3.85
N LEU A 51 12.76 -27.70 -4.15
CA LEU A 51 12.24 -26.32 -4.14
C LEU A 51 11.16 -26.12 -5.22
N GLN A 52 11.38 -26.60 -6.45
CA GLN A 52 10.37 -26.59 -7.51
C GLN A 52 9.08 -27.34 -7.10
N LYS A 53 9.22 -28.44 -6.36
CA LYS A 53 8.12 -29.27 -5.80
C LYS A 53 7.44 -28.65 -4.57
N GLN A 54 8.04 -27.65 -3.93
CA GLN A 54 7.38 -26.81 -2.94
C GLN A 54 6.61 -25.67 -3.63
N ILE A 55 7.22 -25.02 -4.62
CA ILE A 55 6.59 -23.98 -5.46
C ILE A 55 5.36 -24.52 -6.21
N SER A 56 5.37 -25.76 -6.70
CA SER A 56 4.21 -26.36 -7.37
C SER A 56 3.04 -26.69 -6.44
N LYS A 57 3.28 -26.74 -5.12
CA LYS A 57 2.22 -26.88 -4.08
C LYS A 57 1.72 -25.52 -3.60
N ASN A 58 2.60 -24.54 -3.50
CA ASN A 58 2.27 -23.16 -3.15
C ASN A 58 3.18 -22.19 -3.92
N PRO A 59 2.67 -21.59 -5.03
CA PRO A 59 3.44 -20.65 -5.84
C PRO A 59 3.85 -19.36 -5.13
N TYR A 60 3.32 -19.07 -3.94
CA TYR A 60 3.51 -17.80 -3.22
C TYR A 60 4.61 -17.85 -2.14
N LEU A 61 5.39 -18.94 -2.07
CA LEU A 61 6.51 -19.10 -1.12
C LEU A 61 7.75 -18.29 -1.56
N TYR A 62 7.80 -17.00 -1.19
CA TYR A 62 8.85 -16.06 -1.56
C TYR A 62 10.27 -16.60 -1.35
N ASP A 63 10.62 -17.02 -0.12
CA ASP A 63 11.99 -17.47 0.21
C ASP A 63 12.42 -18.71 -0.60
N VAL A 64 11.47 -19.59 -0.94
CA VAL A 64 11.71 -20.81 -1.74
C VAL A 64 12.07 -20.46 -3.18
N HIS A 65 11.44 -19.43 -3.77
CA HIS A 65 11.85 -18.89 -5.08
C HIS A 65 13.18 -18.15 -5.01
N ILE A 66 13.44 -17.38 -3.95
CA ILE A 66 14.73 -16.71 -3.73
C ILE A 66 15.88 -17.71 -3.74
N ASP A 67 15.75 -18.80 -2.97
CA ASP A 67 16.79 -19.83 -2.88
C ASP A 67 16.89 -20.64 -4.18
N LEU A 68 15.77 -20.94 -4.85
CA LEU A 68 15.79 -21.55 -6.19
C LEU A 68 16.58 -20.69 -7.21
N ILE A 69 16.38 -19.37 -7.21
CA ILE A 69 17.10 -18.44 -8.10
C ILE A 69 18.60 -18.40 -7.78
N LYS A 70 19.00 -18.53 -6.50
CA LYS A 70 20.42 -18.64 -6.11
C LYS A 70 21.05 -19.94 -6.64
N LEU A 71 20.42 -21.09 -6.38
CA LEU A 71 20.94 -22.40 -6.79
C LEU A 71 21.05 -22.50 -8.32
N LEU A 72 20.03 -22.07 -9.07
CA LEU A 72 20.06 -22.06 -10.53
C LEU A 72 21.14 -21.11 -11.10
N LYS A 73 21.44 -19.99 -10.41
CA LYS A 73 22.56 -19.12 -10.78
C LYS A 73 23.94 -19.70 -10.43
N GLN A 74 24.03 -20.58 -9.42
CA GLN A 74 25.25 -21.32 -9.10
C GLN A 74 25.51 -22.47 -10.10
N LEU A 75 24.47 -23.20 -10.49
CA LEU A 75 24.52 -24.27 -11.50
C LEU A 75 24.76 -23.76 -12.94
N GLY A 76 24.53 -22.48 -13.21
CA GLY A 76 24.64 -21.92 -14.57
C GLY A 76 23.47 -22.26 -15.49
N GLU A 77 22.37 -22.79 -14.94
CA GLU A 77 21.17 -23.25 -15.64
C GLU A 77 20.32 -22.06 -16.16
N LEU A 78 20.83 -21.36 -17.18
CA LEU A 78 20.31 -20.05 -17.64
C LEU A 78 18.80 -20.04 -17.97
N GLU A 79 18.29 -21.08 -18.62
CA GLU A 79 16.88 -21.10 -19.05
C GLU A 79 15.94 -21.43 -17.88
N GLN A 80 16.33 -22.35 -16.98
CA GLN A 80 15.58 -22.56 -15.73
C GLN A 80 15.65 -21.33 -14.82
N LEU A 81 16.80 -20.65 -14.78
CA LEU A 81 17.02 -19.40 -14.02
C LEU A 81 16.11 -18.27 -14.54
N ARG A 82 15.98 -18.12 -15.86
CA ARG A 82 15.00 -17.24 -16.50
C ARG A 82 13.58 -17.61 -16.07
N ASP A 83 13.22 -18.88 -16.11
CA ASP A 83 11.88 -19.34 -15.75
C ASP A 83 11.54 -19.13 -14.27
N ALA A 84 12.50 -19.33 -13.35
CA ALA A 84 12.36 -19.01 -11.94
C ALA A 84 12.21 -17.49 -11.71
N ARG A 85 13.04 -16.67 -12.37
CA ARG A 85 12.97 -15.20 -12.29
C ARG A 85 11.67 -14.63 -12.87
N GLN A 86 11.17 -15.21 -13.95
CA GLN A 86 9.86 -14.89 -14.53
C GLN A 86 8.70 -15.09 -13.55
N ARG A 87 8.84 -16.02 -12.59
CA ARG A 87 7.83 -16.32 -11.57
C ARG A 87 7.90 -15.39 -10.35
N MET A 88 9.04 -14.73 -10.10
CA MET A 88 9.27 -13.97 -8.87
C MET A 88 9.72 -12.50 -9.02
N SER A 89 9.67 -11.91 -10.22
CA SER A 89 9.71 -10.44 -10.40
C SER A 89 10.95 -9.69 -9.85
N LEU A 90 12.13 -10.33 -9.81
CA LEU A 90 13.39 -9.68 -9.40
C LEU A 90 14.12 -9.04 -10.58
N TRP A 91 13.71 -7.83 -10.92
CA TRP A 91 14.07 -7.21 -12.20
C TRP A 91 15.53 -6.73 -12.30
N LEU A 92 16.07 -5.98 -11.33
CA LEU A 92 17.37 -5.28 -11.53
C LEU A 92 18.57 -6.21 -11.70
N GLU A 93 18.67 -7.31 -10.96
CA GLU A 93 19.77 -8.28 -11.12
C GLU A 93 19.61 -9.09 -12.40
N TRP A 94 18.37 -9.48 -12.73
CA TRP A 94 18.07 -10.23 -13.94
C TRP A 94 18.34 -9.40 -15.20
N LEU A 95 17.89 -8.14 -15.23
CA LEU A 95 18.19 -7.20 -16.31
C LEU A 95 19.71 -7.07 -16.53
N LYS A 96 20.52 -6.97 -15.46
CA LYS A 96 21.98 -6.84 -15.58
C LYS A 96 22.65 -8.10 -16.13
N ASP A 97 22.21 -9.28 -15.68
CA ASP A 97 22.68 -10.53 -16.26
C ASP A 97 22.33 -10.60 -17.77
N GLU A 98 21.08 -10.32 -18.17
CA GLU A 98 20.63 -10.42 -19.57
C GLU A 98 21.26 -9.34 -20.47
N ILE A 99 21.47 -8.12 -19.97
CA ILE A 99 22.23 -7.06 -20.69
C ILE A 99 23.65 -7.54 -20.98
N SER A 100 24.30 -8.21 -20.02
CA SER A 100 25.66 -8.75 -20.21
C SER A 100 25.73 -9.94 -21.18
N LEU A 101 24.62 -10.69 -21.34
CA LEU A 101 24.51 -11.83 -22.24
C LEU A 101 24.09 -11.43 -23.67
N ALA A 102 23.32 -10.34 -23.84
CA ALA A 102 22.77 -9.95 -25.14
C ALA A 102 23.82 -9.41 -26.14
N GLY A 103 24.85 -8.71 -25.64
CA GLY A 103 25.87 -8.09 -26.47
C GLY A 103 25.28 -7.19 -27.58
N ASP A 104 25.82 -7.34 -28.80
CA ASP A 104 25.38 -6.60 -29.99
C ASP A 104 24.29 -7.32 -30.82
N ASP A 105 23.78 -8.50 -30.41
CA ASP A 105 22.71 -9.17 -31.17
C ASP A 105 21.38 -8.43 -31.03
N GLN A 106 20.93 -7.81 -32.13
CA GLN A 106 19.68 -7.08 -32.23
C GLN A 106 18.44 -7.89 -31.81
N LYS A 107 18.47 -9.24 -31.86
CA LYS A 107 17.40 -10.13 -31.36
C LYS A 107 17.42 -10.24 -29.84
N GLU A 108 18.56 -10.56 -29.24
CA GLU A 108 18.68 -10.66 -27.79
C GLU A 108 18.47 -9.29 -27.14
N ARG A 109 18.99 -8.23 -27.76
CA ARG A 109 18.70 -6.84 -27.42
C ARG A 109 17.19 -6.56 -27.37
N LYS A 110 16.43 -7.04 -28.36
CA LYS A 110 14.95 -6.90 -28.37
C LYS A 110 14.28 -7.69 -27.24
N LYS A 111 14.78 -8.88 -26.87
CA LYS A 111 14.29 -9.61 -25.68
C LYS A 111 14.54 -8.82 -24.40
N VAL A 112 15.68 -8.12 -24.29
CA VAL A 112 15.98 -7.24 -23.14
C VAL A 112 15.06 -6.01 -23.13
N GLU A 113 14.73 -5.42 -24.30
CA GLU A 113 13.72 -4.35 -24.39
C GLU A 113 12.32 -4.85 -23.96
N GLU A 114 11.93 -6.06 -24.35
CA GLU A 114 10.69 -6.73 -23.89
C GLU A 114 10.74 -7.08 -22.38
N LEU A 115 11.92 -7.36 -21.83
CA LEU A 115 12.14 -7.63 -20.41
C LEU A 115 12.01 -6.35 -19.57
N PHE A 116 12.55 -5.22 -20.03
CA PHE A 116 12.33 -3.91 -19.43
C PHE A 116 10.83 -3.53 -19.46
N GLU A 117 10.16 -3.75 -20.58
CA GLU A 117 8.70 -3.56 -20.71
C GLU A 117 7.89 -4.45 -19.75
N ARG A 118 8.42 -5.57 -19.24
CA ARG A 118 7.80 -6.30 -18.12
C ARG A 118 8.15 -5.67 -16.78
N ALA A 119 9.42 -5.35 -16.56
CA ALA A 119 9.94 -4.80 -15.30
C ALA A 119 9.25 -3.52 -14.84
N VAL A 120 9.00 -2.58 -15.76
CA VAL A 120 8.37 -1.28 -15.44
C VAL A 120 6.88 -1.38 -15.09
N LYS A 121 6.24 -2.54 -15.30
CA LYS A 121 4.81 -2.76 -15.00
C LYS A 121 4.56 -3.23 -13.57
N ASP A 122 5.58 -3.75 -12.89
CA ASP A 122 5.41 -4.33 -11.54
C ASP A 122 5.42 -3.28 -10.42
N TYR A 123 6.38 -2.35 -10.47
CA TYR A 123 6.50 -1.24 -9.52
C TYR A 123 7.10 -0.01 -10.19
N LEU A 124 6.67 1.16 -9.75
CA LEU A 124 7.33 2.42 -10.07
C LEU A 124 8.80 2.36 -9.62
N SER A 125 9.74 2.48 -10.57
CA SER A 125 11.16 2.42 -10.27
C SER A 125 11.96 3.31 -11.21
N VAL A 126 12.35 4.49 -10.71
CA VAL A 126 13.23 5.43 -11.44
C VAL A 126 14.54 4.75 -11.86
N LYS A 127 15.07 3.86 -11.03
CA LYS A 127 16.30 3.09 -11.33
C LYS A 127 16.13 2.18 -12.55
N ILE A 128 15.02 1.45 -12.66
CA ILE A 128 14.75 0.59 -13.82
C ILE A 128 14.56 1.45 -15.07
N TRP A 129 13.87 2.59 -14.98
CA TRP A 129 13.72 3.53 -16.09
C TRP A 129 15.06 4.13 -16.56
N LEU A 130 15.96 4.50 -15.65
CA LEU A 130 17.30 4.99 -16.00
C LEU A 130 18.16 3.92 -16.69
N GLU A 131 18.16 2.69 -16.15
CA GLU A 131 18.89 1.57 -16.77
C GLU A 131 18.30 1.20 -18.13
N TYR A 132 16.97 1.30 -18.31
CA TYR A 132 16.29 1.09 -19.61
C TYR A 132 16.70 2.17 -20.63
N VAL A 133 16.63 3.45 -20.24
CA VAL A 133 17.11 4.58 -21.05
C VAL A 133 18.56 4.39 -21.46
N GLN A 134 19.45 4.06 -20.53
CA GLN A 134 20.87 3.85 -20.80
C GLN A 134 21.09 2.67 -21.77
N PHE A 135 20.35 1.58 -21.61
CA PHE A 135 20.35 0.46 -22.54
C PHE A 135 19.80 0.85 -23.93
N SER A 136 18.74 1.65 -24.00
CA SER A 136 18.18 2.19 -25.25
C SER A 136 19.19 3.08 -25.99
N ILE A 137 19.99 3.88 -25.29
CA ILE A 137 21.03 4.73 -25.89
C ILE A 137 22.11 3.90 -26.61
N GLY A 138 22.42 2.68 -26.13
CA GLY A 138 23.28 1.74 -26.85
C GLY A 138 22.76 1.37 -28.25
N GLY A 139 21.45 1.46 -28.49
CA GLY A 139 20.81 1.22 -29.79
C GLY A 139 20.70 2.45 -30.70
N MET A 140 21.29 3.59 -30.33
CA MET A 140 21.08 4.88 -31.02
C MET A 140 21.46 4.87 -32.51
N ALA A 141 22.46 4.09 -32.90
CA ALA A 141 22.91 3.96 -34.29
C ALA A 141 21.98 3.11 -35.19
N SER A 142 20.99 2.43 -34.61
CA SER A 142 19.98 1.68 -35.37
C SER A 142 18.98 2.61 -36.08
N GLN A 143 18.31 2.10 -37.13
CA GLN A 143 17.24 2.84 -37.78
C GLN A 143 16.17 3.25 -36.75
N ASP A 144 15.81 4.54 -36.75
CA ASP A 144 14.90 5.19 -35.80
C ASP A 144 15.32 5.09 -34.31
N GLY A 145 16.59 4.78 -34.03
CA GLY A 145 17.12 4.63 -32.67
C GLY A 145 16.87 5.84 -31.76
N VAL A 146 17.16 7.06 -32.27
CA VAL A 146 16.88 8.32 -31.56
C VAL A 146 15.40 8.52 -31.26
N ILE A 147 14.49 8.05 -32.12
CA ILE A 147 13.04 8.13 -31.90
C ILE A 147 12.63 7.18 -30.77
N LYS A 148 13.10 5.93 -30.81
CA LYS A 148 12.84 4.92 -29.76
C LYS A 148 13.36 5.36 -28.39
N ILE A 149 14.55 5.98 -28.32
CA ILE A 149 15.09 6.52 -27.06
C ILE A 149 14.18 7.63 -26.51
N ARG A 150 13.71 8.55 -27.35
CA ARG A 150 12.74 9.59 -26.97
C ARG A 150 11.41 8.99 -26.48
N GLU A 151 10.90 7.95 -27.14
CA GLU A 151 9.70 7.22 -26.69
C GLU A 151 9.90 6.57 -25.31
N VAL A 152 11.05 5.95 -25.05
CA VAL A 152 11.38 5.38 -23.73
C VAL A 152 11.49 6.46 -22.65
N PHE A 153 12.08 7.63 -22.97
CA PHE A 153 12.08 8.78 -22.06
C PHE A 153 10.67 9.31 -21.77
N GLU A 154 9.79 9.44 -22.76
CA GLU A 154 8.41 9.92 -22.54
C GLU A 154 7.57 8.89 -21.74
N LYS A 155 7.80 7.58 -21.93
CA LYS A 155 7.25 6.52 -21.05
C LYS A 155 7.78 6.68 -19.61
N ALA A 156 9.08 6.88 -19.43
CA ALA A 156 9.69 7.08 -18.13
C ALA A 156 9.15 8.34 -17.41
N LEU A 157 8.97 9.44 -18.13
CA LEU A 157 8.43 10.68 -17.58
C LEU A 157 6.92 10.60 -17.29
N SER A 158 6.13 9.89 -18.09
CA SER A 158 4.70 9.68 -17.80
C SER A 158 4.48 8.74 -16.61
N SER A 159 5.37 7.76 -16.41
CA SER A 159 5.36 6.87 -15.24
C SER A 159 5.89 7.54 -13.97
N ALA A 160 7.06 8.18 -14.04
CA ALA A 160 7.86 8.57 -12.87
C ALA A 160 8.31 10.04 -12.83
N GLY A 161 8.02 10.84 -13.87
CA GLY A 161 8.44 12.26 -13.95
C GLY A 161 7.77 13.18 -12.92
N LEU A 162 6.76 12.69 -12.18
CA LEU A 162 6.11 13.37 -11.05
C LEU A 162 6.64 12.92 -9.67
N HIS A 163 7.57 11.96 -9.61
CA HIS A 163 8.10 11.41 -8.37
C HIS A 163 8.98 12.45 -7.66
N VAL A 164 8.42 13.23 -6.74
CA VAL A 164 9.05 14.42 -6.11
C VAL A 164 10.53 14.23 -5.75
N ALA A 165 10.88 13.15 -5.05
CA ALA A 165 12.25 12.91 -4.57
C ALA A 165 13.23 12.18 -5.52
N GLN A 166 12.83 11.80 -6.75
CA GLN A 166 13.67 11.03 -7.70
C GLN A 166 13.41 11.34 -9.19
N GLY A 167 12.28 11.93 -9.56
CA GLY A 167 11.92 12.18 -10.96
C GLY A 167 12.84 13.20 -11.64
N SER A 168 13.51 14.06 -10.87
CA SER A 168 14.54 15.00 -11.35
C SER A 168 15.61 14.32 -12.19
N SER A 169 16.13 13.16 -11.76
CA SER A 169 17.17 12.44 -12.51
C SER A 169 16.72 11.92 -13.88
N LEU A 170 15.41 11.69 -14.09
CA LEU A 170 14.87 11.34 -15.42
C LEU A 170 14.76 12.57 -16.32
N TRP A 171 14.36 13.72 -15.77
CA TRP A 171 14.41 14.99 -16.51
C TRP A 171 15.84 15.39 -16.85
N GLU A 172 16.80 15.16 -15.96
CA GLU A 172 18.23 15.41 -16.15
C GLU A 172 18.81 14.50 -17.24
N ALA A 173 18.65 13.18 -17.12
CA ALA A 173 19.12 12.25 -18.15
C ALA A 173 18.56 12.56 -19.55
N TYR A 174 17.30 13.02 -19.65
CA TYR A 174 16.70 13.42 -20.92
C TYR A 174 17.28 14.75 -21.43
N ARG A 175 17.52 15.73 -20.55
CA ARG A 175 18.23 16.97 -20.92
C ARG A 175 19.66 16.67 -21.36
N GLU A 176 20.39 15.80 -20.68
CA GLU A 176 21.76 15.41 -21.06
C GLU A 176 21.79 14.73 -22.43
N PHE A 177 20.90 13.77 -22.68
CA PHE A 177 20.75 13.12 -23.98
C PHE A 177 20.46 14.11 -25.11
N GLU A 178 19.50 15.04 -24.92
CA GLU A 178 19.15 16.01 -25.95
C GLU A 178 20.23 17.10 -26.13
N ASN A 179 20.98 17.49 -25.08
CA ASN A 179 22.15 18.36 -25.23
C ASN A 179 23.31 17.64 -25.95
N ALA A 180 23.52 16.34 -25.72
CA ALA A 180 24.52 15.56 -26.46
C ALA A 180 24.19 15.48 -27.96
N ILE A 181 22.91 15.36 -28.33
CA ILE A 181 22.46 15.48 -29.72
C ILE A 181 22.71 16.90 -30.25
N LEU A 182 22.41 17.95 -29.47
CA LEU A 182 22.66 19.35 -29.89
C LEU A 182 24.15 19.57 -30.23
N MET A 183 25.07 19.08 -29.39
CA MET A 183 26.51 19.14 -29.65
C MET A 183 26.93 18.41 -30.95
N GLY A 184 26.22 17.36 -31.34
CA GLY A 184 26.45 16.64 -32.60
C GLY A 184 25.91 17.34 -33.86
N VAL A 185 24.98 18.29 -33.71
CA VAL A 185 24.41 19.09 -34.82
C VAL A 185 25.24 20.36 -35.09
N MET A 186 25.87 20.92 -34.05
CA MET A 186 26.69 22.12 -34.16
C MET A 186 27.85 21.96 -35.17
N PRO A 187 28.21 23.03 -35.93
CA PRO A 187 29.33 22.97 -36.85
C PRO A 187 30.66 22.77 -36.11
N ALA A 188 31.61 22.09 -36.75
CA ALA A 188 32.95 21.94 -36.21
C ALA A 188 33.63 23.32 -36.01
N PRO A 189 34.46 23.52 -34.97
CA PRO A 189 35.06 24.82 -34.68
C PRO A 189 35.77 25.45 -35.89
N GLY A 190 35.30 26.63 -36.31
CA GLY A 190 35.81 27.36 -37.48
C GLY A 190 35.10 27.07 -38.81
N GLN A 191 34.11 26.16 -38.85
CA GLN A 191 33.23 25.99 -40.00
C GLN A 191 31.98 26.87 -39.90
N VAL A 192 31.49 27.34 -41.04
CA VAL A 192 30.19 28.03 -41.14
C VAL A 192 29.09 26.96 -41.13
N ALA A 193 28.03 27.17 -40.34
CA ALA A 193 26.89 26.27 -40.34
C ALA A 193 26.25 26.18 -41.73
N THR A 194 25.88 24.98 -42.16
CA THR A 194 24.96 24.84 -43.29
C THR A 194 23.55 25.16 -42.82
N LYS A 195 22.68 25.67 -43.73
CA LYS A 195 21.30 25.97 -43.36
C LYS A 195 20.55 24.78 -42.74
N GLN A 196 20.83 23.56 -43.20
CA GLN A 196 20.26 22.35 -42.61
C GLN A 196 20.66 22.20 -41.13
N GLN A 197 21.93 22.45 -40.78
CA GLN A 197 22.38 22.45 -39.39
C GLN A 197 21.81 23.61 -38.57
N GLU A 198 21.55 24.77 -39.19
CA GLU A 198 20.83 25.88 -38.52
C GLU A 198 19.39 25.46 -38.20
N ASP A 199 18.65 24.94 -39.19
CA ASP A 199 17.27 24.45 -39.04
C ASP A 199 17.18 23.30 -38.00
N ASP A 200 18.11 22.34 -38.04
CA ASP A 200 18.20 21.21 -37.09
C ASP A 200 18.60 21.65 -35.67
N PHE A 201 19.55 22.58 -35.54
CA PHE A 201 19.92 23.19 -34.26
C PHE A 201 18.72 23.89 -33.63
N ASP A 202 17.96 24.64 -34.44
CA ASP A 202 16.81 25.41 -33.97
C ASP A 202 15.66 24.47 -33.51
N VAL A 203 15.46 23.32 -34.18
CA VAL A 203 14.55 22.25 -33.74
C VAL A 203 15.01 21.62 -32.43
N GLN A 204 16.30 21.32 -32.30
CA GLN A 204 16.88 20.63 -31.15
C GLN A 204 16.94 21.54 -29.90
N HIS A 205 17.30 22.81 -30.06
CA HIS A 205 17.26 23.83 -29.01
C HIS A 205 15.83 24.03 -28.47
N LYS A 206 14.82 24.11 -29.35
CA LYS A 206 13.40 24.18 -28.95
C LYS A 206 12.93 22.94 -28.18
N ARG A 207 13.49 21.76 -28.46
CA ARG A 207 13.21 20.52 -27.71
C ARG A 207 13.74 20.59 -26.28
N ILE A 208 14.98 21.05 -26.09
CA ILE A 208 15.58 21.21 -24.74
C ILE A 208 14.82 22.28 -23.94
N MET A 209 14.46 23.42 -24.56
CA MET A 209 13.57 24.42 -23.95
C MET A 209 12.23 23.83 -23.51
N ALA A 210 11.63 22.92 -24.29
CA ALA A 210 10.38 22.27 -23.95
C ALA A 210 10.54 21.31 -22.75
N LEU A 211 11.66 20.61 -22.62
CA LEU A 211 11.96 19.78 -21.45
C LEU A 211 12.10 20.62 -20.18
N PHE A 212 12.88 21.71 -20.20
CA PHE A 212 12.97 22.65 -19.08
C PHE A 212 11.59 23.22 -18.70
N LYS A 213 10.82 23.71 -19.68
CA LYS A 213 9.48 24.28 -19.41
C LYS A 213 8.52 23.25 -18.79
N ARG A 214 8.62 21.98 -19.17
CA ARG A 214 7.83 20.88 -18.57
C ARG A 214 8.29 20.60 -17.14
N GLN A 215 9.59 20.33 -16.92
CA GLN A 215 10.16 20.04 -15.59
C GLN A 215 9.85 21.15 -14.58
N LEU A 216 10.06 22.42 -14.96
CA LEU A 216 9.85 23.59 -14.09
C LEU A 216 8.38 23.83 -13.72
N SER A 217 7.43 23.11 -14.33
CA SER A 217 6.02 23.12 -13.95
C SER A 217 5.64 22.01 -12.94
N VAL A 218 6.59 21.15 -12.57
CA VAL A 218 6.40 20.01 -11.66
C VAL A 218 7.05 20.33 -10.30
N PRO A 219 6.35 20.12 -9.16
CA PRO A 219 6.95 20.26 -7.83
C PRO A 219 7.86 19.06 -7.53
N LEU A 220 9.15 19.19 -7.83
CA LEU A 220 10.20 18.21 -7.55
C LEU A 220 11.15 18.76 -6.48
N ASN A 221 11.93 17.86 -5.87
CA ASN A 221 13.13 18.26 -5.14
C ASN A 221 14.04 19.11 -6.04
N ASP A 222 14.75 20.05 -5.43
CA ASP A 222 15.86 20.81 -6.02
C ASP A 222 15.51 21.58 -7.31
N MET A 223 14.21 21.83 -7.53
CA MET A 223 13.68 22.57 -8.67
C MET A 223 14.18 24.03 -8.76
N GLU A 224 14.61 24.62 -7.64
CA GLU A 224 15.25 25.95 -7.61
C GLU A 224 16.65 25.91 -8.29
N GLU A 225 17.38 24.79 -8.23
CA GLU A 225 18.62 24.58 -8.98
C GLU A 225 18.34 24.39 -10.47
N SER A 226 17.35 23.57 -10.84
CA SER A 226 16.93 23.39 -12.24
C SER A 226 16.46 24.69 -12.90
N PHE A 227 15.87 25.62 -12.14
CA PHE A 227 15.51 26.96 -12.64
C PHE A 227 16.74 27.84 -12.86
N THR A 228 17.79 27.65 -12.06
CA THR A 228 19.07 28.36 -12.19
C THR A 228 19.86 27.83 -13.39
N GLU A 229 19.94 26.51 -13.56
CA GLU A 229 20.47 25.86 -14.77
C GLU A 229 19.77 26.37 -16.04
N TYR A 230 18.43 26.42 -16.05
CA TYR A 230 17.69 26.92 -17.20
C TYR A 230 18.00 28.40 -17.51
N LYS A 231 18.20 29.23 -16.48
CA LYS A 231 18.59 30.65 -16.64
C LYS A 231 19.96 30.79 -17.29
N GLU A 232 20.93 29.98 -16.87
CA GLU A 232 22.29 29.96 -17.41
C GLU A 232 22.33 29.40 -18.84
N TRP A 233 21.59 28.32 -19.10
CA TRP A 233 21.47 27.70 -20.41
C TRP A 233 20.79 28.62 -21.44
N LEU A 234 19.75 29.36 -21.06
CA LEU A 234 18.97 30.23 -21.97
C LEU A 234 19.74 31.49 -22.41
N GLN A 235 20.68 31.99 -21.60
CA GLN A 235 21.48 33.20 -21.87
C GLN A 235 20.66 34.45 -22.23
N GLY A 236 19.39 34.53 -21.81
CA GLY A 236 18.44 35.57 -22.17
C GLY A 236 17.29 35.72 -21.18
N GLU A 237 16.29 36.54 -21.51
CA GLU A 237 15.15 36.75 -20.62
C GLU A 237 14.22 35.53 -20.57
N ILE A 238 14.11 34.90 -19.39
CA ILE A 238 13.10 33.86 -19.14
C ILE A 238 11.69 34.44 -19.29
N ASP A 239 10.88 33.77 -20.10
CA ASP A 239 9.47 34.11 -20.35
C ASP A 239 8.62 34.22 -19.06
N SER A 240 7.64 35.13 -19.10
CA SER A 240 6.77 35.44 -17.95
C SER A 240 5.82 34.31 -17.57
N GLN A 241 5.36 33.50 -18.53
CA GLN A 241 4.52 32.33 -18.26
C GLN A 241 5.35 31.25 -17.57
N ILE A 242 6.59 31.00 -18.03
CA ILE A 242 7.50 30.02 -17.39
C ILE A 242 7.79 30.43 -15.94
N LYS A 243 8.10 31.71 -15.68
CA LYS A 243 8.25 32.25 -14.32
C LYS A 243 7.00 31.97 -13.46
N GLN A 244 5.80 32.23 -13.97
CA GLN A 244 4.56 31.98 -13.23
C GLN A 244 4.28 30.49 -12.98
N GLN A 245 4.61 29.60 -13.93
CA GLN A 245 4.48 28.15 -13.77
C GLN A 245 5.44 27.63 -12.69
N PHE A 246 6.69 28.07 -12.72
CA PHE A 246 7.69 27.76 -11.71
C PHE A 246 7.29 28.20 -10.30
N HIS A 247 6.83 29.45 -10.12
CA HIS A 247 6.41 29.94 -8.80
C HIS A 247 5.23 29.14 -8.23
N LYS A 248 4.24 28.77 -9.06
CA LYS A 248 3.10 27.93 -8.65
C LYS A 248 3.53 26.52 -8.25
N ALA A 249 4.42 25.90 -9.01
CA ALA A 249 4.99 24.59 -8.67
C ALA A 249 5.81 24.68 -7.37
N LEU A 250 6.58 25.74 -7.16
CA LEU A 250 7.39 25.96 -5.97
C LEU A 250 6.55 26.23 -4.71
N GLU A 251 5.47 27.00 -4.82
CA GLU A 251 4.46 27.19 -3.76
C GLU A 251 3.75 25.88 -3.40
N TYR A 252 3.56 24.98 -4.37
CA TYR A 252 3.02 23.64 -4.12
C TYR A 252 4.05 22.74 -3.44
N TYR A 253 5.29 22.71 -3.95
CA TYR A 253 6.41 21.95 -3.35
C TYR A 253 6.59 22.29 -1.87
N LYS A 254 6.57 23.59 -1.51
CA LYS A 254 6.69 24.07 -0.13
C LYS A 254 5.56 23.60 0.81
N LYS A 255 4.42 23.12 0.29
CA LYS A 255 3.34 22.50 1.08
C LYS A 255 3.52 20.99 1.27
N ILE A 256 4.14 20.30 0.31
CA ILE A 256 4.36 18.84 0.35
C ILE A 256 5.71 18.44 0.96
N GLN A 257 6.70 19.35 0.97
CA GLN A 257 8.02 19.16 1.55
C GLN A 257 8.04 18.58 2.98
N PRO A 258 7.09 18.89 3.89
CA PRO A 258 7.03 18.23 5.20
C PRO A 258 6.82 16.71 5.11
N TYR A 259 5.92 16.23 4.24
CA TYR A 259 5.67 14.79 4.06
C TYR A 259 6.88 14.09 3.44
N GLU A 260 7.51 14.69 2.43
CA GLU A 260 8.73 14.15 1.80
C GLU A 260 9.89 14.03 2.79
N LYS A 261 10.03 15.01 3.70
CA LYS A 261 11.02 14.96 4.79
C LYS A 261 10.69 13.85 5.81
N ASP A 262 9.43 13.67 6.16
CA ASP A 262 8.98 12.60 7.06
C ASP A 262 9.20 11.21 6.43
N LEU A 263 8.92 11.03 5.13
CA LEU A 263 9.19 9.80 4.35
C LEU A 263 10.70 9.45 4.27
N LEU A 264 11.58 10.44 4.44
CA LEU A 264 13.04 10.25 4.47
C LEU A 264 13.57 9.95 5.88
N THR A 265 12.83 10.29 6.95
CA THR A 265 13.35 10.30 8.33
C THR A 265 12.65 9.38 9.31
N LYS A 266 11.44 8.90 9.01
CA LYS A 266 10.71 7.91 9.82
C LYS A 266 10.96 6.48 9.34
N GLU A 267 11.03 5.56 10.28
CA GLU A 267 11.15 4.11 10.01
C GLU A 267 9.81 3.53 9.53
N ASP A 268 8.71 3.81 10.25
CA ASP A 268 7.36 3.58 9.74
C ASP A 268 6.88 4.79 8.91
N LYS A 269 6.53 4.51 7.66
CA LYS A 269 6.09 5.48 6.67
C LYS A 269 4.61 5.36 6.32
N LYS A 270 3.88 4.36 6.84
CA LYS A 270 2.49 4.07 6.45
C LYS A 270 1.57 5.27 6.72
N GLU A 271 1.57 5.77 7.95
CA GLU A 271 0.79 6.96 8.33
C GLU A 271 1.19 8.22 7.53
N VAL A 272 2.47 8.33 7.13
CA VAL A 272 2.98 9.44 6.32
C VAL A 272 2.45 9.35 4.90
N TYR A 273 2.49 8.17 4.29
CA TYR A 273 1.91 7.92 2.97
C TYR A 273 0.39 8.18 2.99
N THR A 274 -0.36 7.64 3.97
CA THR A 274 -1.82 7.86 4.08
C THR A 274 -2.16 9.36 4.18
N SER A 275 -1.57 10.09 5.13
CA SER A 275 -1.87 11.51 5.34
C SER A 275 -1.45 12.40 4.15
N TYR A 276 -0.40 12.04 3.43
CA TYR A 276 0.04 12.71 2.21
C TYR A 276 -0.87 12.37 1.01
N ILE A 277 -1.35 11.13 0.91
CA ILE A 277 -2.34 10.69 -0.09
C ILE A 277 -3.67 11.44 0.13
N ASP A 278 -4.15 11.58 1.36
CA ASP A 278 -5.35 12.38 1.68
C ASP A 278 -5.19 13.86 1.28
N TYR A 279 -3.99 14.43 1.47
CA TYR A 279 -3.67 15.78 1.02
C TYR A 279 -3.68 15.90 -0.52
N GLU A 280 -3.07 14.96 -1.24
CA GLU A 280 -3.08 14.94 -2.72
C GLU A 280 -4.47 14.66 -3.30
N ILE A 281 -5.30 13.83 -2.65
CA ILE A 281 -6.70 13.59 -3.04
C ILE A 281 -7.55 14.86 -2.92
N SER A 282 -7.22 15.74 -1.98
CA SER A 282 -7.98 16.97 -1.69
C SER A 282 -7.43 18.24 -2.38
N HIS A 283 -6.14 18.28 -2.73
CA HIS A 283 -5.48 19.49 -3.28
C HIS A 283 -4.65 19.25 -4.55
N GLY A 284 -4.37 18.00 -4.90
CA GLY A 284 -3.46 17.61 -5.98
C GLY A 284 -4.16 17.33 -7.31
N THR A 285 -3.55 16.43 -8.09
CA THR A 285 -4.13 15.94 -9.36
C THR A 285 -4.12 14.41 -9.39
N ALA A 286 -4.97 13.80 -10.22
CA ALA A 286 -5.07 12.35 -10.32
C ALA A 286 -3.73 11.65 -10.60
N ALA A 287 -2.90 12.24 -11.47
CA ALA A 287 -1.56 11.71 -11.78
C ALA A 287 -0.60 11.78 -10.57
N ARG A 288 -0.75 12.77 -9.69
CA ARG A 288 0.03 12.86 -8.44
C ARG A 288 -0.44 11.86 -7.39
N VAL A 289 -1.76 11.69 -7.24
CA VAL A 289 -2.35 10.67 -6.36
C VAL A 289 -1.93 9.26 -6.80
N ILE A 290 -1.99 8.95 -8.11
CA ILE A 290 -1.47 7.71 -8.69
C ILE A 290 0.02 7.55 -8.37
N CYS A 291 0.85 8.56 -8.67
CA CYS A 291 2.29 8.49 -8.41
C CYS A 291 2.62 8.25 -6.93
N LEU A 292 1.83 8.81 -6.00
CA LEU A 292 2.03 8.62 -4.56
C LEU A 292 1.53 7.26 -4.06
N TYR A 293 0.42 6.74 -4.60
CA TYR A 293 0.01 5.34 -4.36
C TYR A 293 1.06 4.35 -4.89
N GLU A 294 1.59 4.58 -6.10
CA GLU A 294 2.64 3.75 -6.70
C GLU A 294 3.93 3.72 -5.86
N ARG A 295 4.32 4.86 -5.28
CA ARG A 295 5.41 4.92 -4.27
C ARG A 295 5.04 4.14 -3.00
N SER A 296 3.81 4.30 -2.50
CA SER A 296 3.35 3.63 -1.29
C SER A 296 3.34 2.10 -1.45
N VAL A 297 2.86 1.56 -2.58
CA VAL A 297 2.89 0.10 -2.85
C VAL A 297 4.29 -0.42 -3.18
N GLN A 298 5.22 0.41 -3.64
CA GLN A 298 6.62 0.02 -3.80
C GLN A 298 7.27 -0.32 -2.44
N GLU A 299 6.97 0.44 -1.39
CA GLU A 299 7.49 0.20 -0.03
C GLU A 299 6.61 -0.73 0.81
N ASN A 300 5.30 -0.84 0.51
CA ASN A 300 4.30 -1.56 1.32
C ASN A 300 3.50 -2.60 0.51
N CYS A 301 4.14 -3.28 -0.44
CA CYS A 301 3.45 -4.19 -1.39
C CYS A 301 2.67 -5.34 -0.74
N LEU A 302 3.02 -5.75 0.48
CA LEU A 302 2.36 -6.83 1.22
C LEU A 302 1.26 -6.34 2.17
N GLU A 303 0.88 -5.05 2.11
CA GLU A 303 -0.19 -4.45 2.93
C GLU A 303 -1.49 -4.35 2.12
N PRO A 304 -2.52 -5.19 2.39
CA PRO A 304 -3.74 -5.20 1.57
C PRO A 304 -4.50 -3.87 1.60
N GLU A 305 -4.49 -3.14 2.73
CA GLU A 305 -5.19 -1.86 2.85
C GLU A 305 -4.68 -0.80 1.87
N VAL A 306 -3.37 -0.79 1.56
CA VAL A 306 -2.79 0.16 0.59
C VAL A 306 -3.32 -0.12 -0.82
N TRP A 307 -3.41 -1.41 -1.20
CA TRP A 307 -3.98 -1.81 -2.48
C TRP A 307 -5.49 -1.54 -2.55
N ILE A 308 -6.25 -1.86 -1.50
CA ILE A 308 -7.69 -1.62 -1.43
C ILE A 308 -7.99 -0.12 -1.59
N ASN A 309 -7.30 0.75 -0.87
CA ASN A 309 -7.47 2.20 -0.98
C ASN A 309 -7.08 2.72 -2.37
N TYR A 310 -6.02 2.17 -2.98
CA TYR A 310 -5.60 2.54 -4.34
C TYR A 310 -6.62 2.12 -5.40
N THR A 311 -7.07 0.87 -5.40
CA THR A 311 -8.06 0.38 -6.38
C THR A 311 -9.42 1.05 -6.21
N GLN A 312 -9.87 1.26 -4.98
CA GLN A 312 -11.08 2.05 -4.69
C GLN A 312 -10.95 3.49 -5.16
N TYR A 313 -9.78 4.13 -5.05
CA TYR A 313 -9.57 5.46 -5.63
C TYR A 313 -9.73 5.45 -7.16
N LEU A 314 -9.10 4.50 -7.86
CA LEU A 314 -9.21 4.35 -9.32
C LEU A 314 -10.66 4.15 -9.76
N ASP A 315 -11.38 3.21 -9.13
CA ASP A 315 -12.76 2.87 -9.50
C ASP A 315 -13.81 3.90 -9.05
N ALA A 316 -13.59 4.60 -7.92
CA ALA A 316 -14.53 5.62 -7.46
C ALA A 316 -14.34 6.97 -8.16
N LYS A 317 -13.11 7.34 -8.53
CA LYS A 317 -12.77 8.68 -9.04
C LYS A 317 -12.46 8.74 -10.52
N LEU A 318 -11.80 7.73 -11.09
CA LEU A 318 -11.34 7.75 -12.49
C LEU A 318 -12.22 6.90 -13.41
N ARG A 319 -12.63 5.70 -12.95
CA ARG A 319 -13.44 4.74 -13.73
C ARG A 319 -12.82 4.38 -15.09
N ASP A 320 -11.50 4.17 -15.07
CA ASP A 320 -10.72 3.76 -16.23
C ASP A 320 -10.24 2.32 -16.03
N GLU A 321 -10.87 1.36 -16.70
CA GLU A 321 -10.49 -0.06 -16.59
C GLU A 321 -9.16 -0.39 -17.27
N THR A 322 -8.55 0.54 -18.03
CA THR A 322 -7.18 0.38 -18.52
C THR A 322 -6.13 0.65 -17.44
N LEU A 323 -6.48 1.47 -16.44
CA LEU A 323 -5.64 1.75 -15.27
C LEU A 323 -5.94 0.80 -14.10
N SER A 324 -7.21 0.50 -13.80
CA SER A 324 -7.55 -0.31 -12.62
C SER A 324 -7.22 -1.79 -12.79
N ILE A 325 -7.40 -2.40 -13.98
CA ILE A 325 -7.13 -3.83 -14.19
C ILE A 325 -5.66 -4.22 -13.91
N PRO A 326 -4.63 -3.53 -14.45
CA PRO A 326 -3.23 -3.83 -14.12
C PRO A 326 -2.91 -3.66 -12.63
N VAL A 327 -3.52 -2.69 -11.95
CA VAL A 327 -3.34 -2.48 -10.51
C VAL A 327 -3.99 -3.60 -9.70
N PHE A 328 -5.18 -4.06 -10.08
CA PHE A 328 -5.79 -5.25 -9.48
C PHE A 328 -4.93 -6.50 -9.68
N GLU A 329 -4.42 -6.74 -10.89
CA GLU A 329 -3.53 -7.88 -11.20
C GLU A 329 -2.26 -7.90 -10.35
N ARG A 330 -1.67 -6.72 -10.11
CA ARG A 330 -0.55 -6.55 -9.17
C ARG A 330 -0.98 -6.77 -7.72
N SER A 331 -2.15 -6.27 -7.32
CA SER A 331 -2.66 -6.40 -5.94
C SER A 331 -2.88 -7.86 -5.54
N VAL A 332 -3.56 -8.67 -6.37
CA VAL A 332 -3.86 -10.08 -6.06
C VAL A 332 -2.64 -10.99 -6.19
N ARG A 333 -1.61 -10.56 -6.92
CA ARG A 333 -0.31 -11.26 -6.99
C ARG A 333 0.54 -11.03 -5.72
N ASN A 334 0.44 -9.86 -5.10
CA ASN A 334 1.20 -9.51 -3.90
C ASN A 334 0.46 -9.85 -2.58
N CYS A 335 -0.86 -9.71 -2.56
CA CYS A 335 -1.73 -10.01 -1.41
C CYS A 335 -2.77 -11.11 -1.74
N PRO A 336 -2.37 -12.30 -2.24
CA PRO A 336 -3.29 -13.35 -2.71
C PRO A 336 -4.23 -13.88 -1.62
N TRP A 337 -3.88 -13.74 -0.34
CA TRP A 337 -4.70 -14.10 0.82
C TRP A 337 -5.88 -13.14 1.08
N CYS A 338 -5.97 -12.01 0.38
CA CYS A 338 -7.03 -11.02 0.57
C CYS A 338 -8.20 -11.26 -0.41
N SER A 339 -9.26 -11.88 0.07
CA SER A 339 -10.50 -12.15 -0.69
C SER A 339 -11.16 -10.88 -1.24
N GLN A 340 -11.11 -9.75 -0.51
CA GLN A 340 -11.62 -8.46 -0.97
C GLN A 340 -11.00 -8.02 -2.31
N LEU A 341 -9.67 -8.11 -2.45
CA LEU A 341 -8.98 -7.71 -3.69
C LEU A 341 -9.39 -8.57 -4.88
N TRP A 342 -9.59 -9.88 -4.67
CA TRP A 342 -10.11 -10.78 -5.70
C TRP A 342 -11.56 -10.47 -6.07
N SER A 343 -12.43 -10.22 -5.09
CA SER A 343 -13.84 -9.84 -5.34
C SER A 343 -13.96 -8.53 -6.11
N ASP A 344 -13.23 -7.49 -5.69
CA ASP A 344 -13.24 -6.20 -6.38
C ASP A 344 -12.65 -6.32 -7.80
N TYR A 345 -11.59 -7.10 -8.00
CA TYR A 345 -11.03 -7.41 -9.32
C TYR A 345 -12.06 -8.12 -10.22
N LEU A 346 -12.81 -9.10 -9.70
CA LEU A 346 -13.88 -9.78 -10.45
C LEU A 346 -15.00 -8.81 -10.87
N LEU A 347 -15.40 -7.89 -9.99
CA LEU A 347 -16.35 -6.82 -10.30
C LEU A 347 -15.79 -5.81 -11.32
N THR A 348 -14.48 -5.61 -11.36
CA THR A 348 -13.79 -4.80 -12.39
C THR A 348 -13.76 -5.50 -13.75
N LEU A 349 -13.47 -6.81 -13.78
CA LEU A 349 -13.51 -7.62 -15.00
C LEU A 349 -14.94 -7.68 -15.60
N GLU A 350 -15.97 -7.75 -14.75
CA GLU A 350 -17.37 -7.67 -15.17
C GLU A 350 -17.71 -6.28 -15.78
N ARG A 351 -17.36 -5.18 -15.09
CA ARG A 351 -17.56 -3.80 -15.61
C ARG A 351 -16.87 -3.58 -16.95
N ALA A 352 -15.62 -4.04 -17.06
CA ALA A 352 -14.82 -4.03 -18.29
C ALA A 352 -15.29 -5.01 -19.37
N LYS A 353 -16.39 -5.74 -19.14
CA LYS A 353 -17.00 -6.72 -20.06
C LYS A 353 -15.99 -7.76 -20.60
N LYS A 354 -15.08 -8.22 -19.74
CA LYS A 354 -14.16 -9.31 -20.09
C LYS A 354 -14.93 -10.61 -20.30
N SER A 355 -14.32 -11.56 -21.00
CA SER A 355 -14.99 -12.82 -21.34
C SER A 355 -15.30 -13.64 -20.08
N HIS A 356 -16.34 -14.47 -20.15
CA HIS A 356 -16.66 -15.44 -19.10
C HIS A 356 -15.42 -16.32 -18.74
N GLN A 357 -14.61 -16.70 -19.72
CA GLN A 357 -13.39 -17.49 -19.52
C GLN A 357 -12.36 -16.72 -18.67
N THR A 358 -12.15 -15.42 -18.90
CA THR A 358 -11.24 -14.59 -18.10
C THR A 358 -11.72 -14.42 -16.65
N ILE A 359 -13.04 -14.24 -16.45
CA ILE A 359 -13.64 -14.12 -15.12
C ILE A 359 -13.55 -15.46 -14.39
N LYS A 360 -13.96 -16.56 -15.03
CA LYS A 360 -13.86 -17.93 -14.50
C LYS A 360 -12.43 -18.30 -14.11
N GLY A 361 -11.45 -18.10 -15.00
CA GLY A 361 -10.03 -18.33 -14.74
C GLY A 361 -9.41 -17.38 -13.70
N THR A 362 -10.15 -16.35 -13.25
CA THR A 362 -9.78 -15.50 -12.11
C THR A 362 -10.38 -16.02 -10.81
N VAL A 363 -11.61 -16.56 -10.84
CA VAL A 363 -12.21 -17.28 -9.71
C VAL A 363 -11.45 -18.57 -9.39
N ASP A 364 -11.12 -19.37 -10.39
CA ASP A 364 -10.36 -20.61 -10.22
C ASP A 364 -8.92 -20.34 -9.69
N ARG A 365 -8.36 -19.14 -9.91
CA ARG A 365 -7.13 -18.66 -9.25
C ARG A 365 -7.36 -18.19 -7.81
N ALA A 366 -8.40 -17.39 -7.56
CA ALA A 366 -8.73 -16.92 -6.21
C ALA A 366 -8.95 -18.09 -5.25
N LEU A 367 -9.70 -19.10 -5.67
CA LEU A 367 -10.01 -20.29 -4.86
C LEU A 367 -8.77 -21.16 -4.57
N SER A 368 -7.75 -21.14 -5.43
CA SER A 368 -6.50 -21.90 -5.21
C SER A 368 -5.46 -21.16 -4.33
N CYS A 369 -5.74 -19.92 -3.90
CA CYS A 369 -4.82 -19.14 -3.05
C CYS A 369 -4.78 -19.61 -1.57
N GLY A 370 -5.74 -20.41 -1.11
CA GLY A 370 -5.72 -20.96 0.25
C GLY A 370 -6.06 -19.93 1.34
N PHE A 371 -7.28 -19.38 1.34
CA PHE A 371 -7.71 -18.42 2.37
C PHE A 371 -7.81 -19.07 3.76
N ALA A 372 -7.54 -18.28 4.81
CA ALA A 372 -7.56 -18.76 6.19
C ALA A 372 -8.96 -18.92 6.80
N GLU A 373 -9.97 -18.23 6.25
CA GLU A 373 -11.33 -18.14 6.82
C GLU A 373 -12.41 -18.59 5.82
N GLY A 374 -13.43 -19.32 6.29
CA GLY A 374 -14.56 -19.76 5.46
C GLY A 374 -15.30 -18.60 4.79
N GLY A 375 -15.48 -17.49 5.50
CA GLY A 375 -16.09 -16.26 4.96
C GLY A 375 -15.36 -15.67 3.74
N SER A 376 -14.04 -15.86 3.62
CA SER A 376 -13.28 -15.44 2.43
C SER A 376 -13.66 -16.27 1.20
N TYR A 377 -13.84 -17.59 1.35
CA TYR A 377 -14.32 -18.44 0.27
C TYR A 377 -15.77 -18.11 -0.11
N LEU A 378 -16.63 -17.83 0.87
CA LEU A 378 -18.01 -17.38 0.64
C LEU A 378 -18.04 -16.06 -0.13
N GLN A 379 -17.14 -15.12 0.16
CA GLN A 379 -17.05 -13.84 -0.56
C GLN A 379 -16.77 -14.05 -2.05
N ILE A 380 -15.78 -14.88 -2.40
CA ILE A 380 -15.45 -15.20 -3.81
C ILE A 380 -16.61 -15.91 -4.50
N TRP A 381 -17.17 -16.95 -3.88
CA TRP A 381 -18.29 -17.72 -4.45
C TRP A 381 -19.55 -16.88 -4.62
N THR A 382 -19.87 -16.01 -3.65
CA THR A 382 -20.98 -15.04 -3.78
C THR A 382 -20.73 -14.13 -4.96
N THR A 383 -19.56 -13.47 -5.04
CA THR A 383 -19.21 -12.54 -6.13
C THR A 383 -19.38 -13.20 -7.51
N TYR A 384 -18.96 -14.46 -7.66
CA TYR A 384 -19.06 -15.20 -8.91
C TYR A 384 -20.48 -15.70 -9.23
N CYS A 385 -21.23 -16.22 -8.26
CA CYS A 385 -22.63 -16.61 -8.47
C CYS A 385 -23.50 -15.39 -8.83
N ASP A 386 -23.20 -14.24 -8.25
CA ASP A 386 -23.89 -12.98 -8.48
C ASP A 386 -23.57 -12.41 -9.88
N TYR A 387 -22.32 -12.56 -10.35
CA TYR A 387 -21.92 -12.34 -11.75
C TYR A 387 -22.66 -13.28 -12.72
N LEU A 388 -22.68 -14.59 -12.45
CA LEU A 388 -23.40 -15.56 -13.29
C LEU A 388 -24.89 -15.21 -13.39
N ARG A 389 -25.51 -14.80 -12.28
CA ARG A 389 -26.91 -14.34 -12.24
C ARG A 389 -27.11 -13.03 -13.02
N ARG A 390 -26.12 -12.12 -13.08
CA ARG A 390 -26.11 -10.92 -13.94
C ARG A 390 -25.86 -11.25 -15.42
N TRP A 391 -25.19 -12.36 -15.72
CA TRP A 391 -24.86 -12.81 -17.07
C TRP A 391 -26.06 -13.47 -17.79
N ILE A 392 -26.98 -14.09 -17.04
CA ILE A 392 -28.24 -14.65 -17.58
C ILE A 392 -29.13 -13.54 -18.17
N ARG A 393 -29.52 -13.72 -19.44
CA ARG A 393 -30.46 -12.87 -20.20
C ARG A 393 -31.87 -13.45 -20.14
N TRP A 394 -32.62 -13.07 -19.10
CA TRP A 394 -33.98 -13.59 -18.84
C TRP A 394 -35.02 -13.21 -19.91
N ASP A 395 -34.65 -12.32 -20.83
CA ASP A 395 -35.37 -11.83 -22.00
C ASP A 395 -34.98 -12.53 -23.32
N GLU A 396 -33.91 -13.33 -23.32
CA GLU A 396 -33.39 -14.09 -24.47
C GLU A 396 -33.43 -15.61 -24.17
N ASP A 397 -32.93 -16.45 -25.08
CA ASP A 397 -32.63 -17.85 -24.74
C ASP A 397 -31.43 -17.90 -23.80
N HIS A 398 -31.56 -18.65 -22.71
CA HIS A 398 -30.63 -18.62 -21.59
C HIS A 398 -30.43 -19.97 -20.87
N GLU A 399 -30.85 -21.08 -21.47
CA GLU A 399 -30.78 -22.41 -20.83
C GLU A 399 -29.34 -22.85 -20.55
N GLU A 400 -28.37 -22.50 -21.41
CA GLU A 400 -26.94 -22.78 -21.17
C GLU A 400 -26.39 -21.99 -19.95
N GLN A 401 -26.68 -20.69 -19.88
CA GLN A 401 -26.22 -19.81 -18.81
C GLN A 401 -26.89 -20.15 -17.48
N LEU A 402 -28.17 -20.56 -17.50
CA LEU A 402 -28.92 -21.04 -16.34
C LEU A 402 -28.41 -22.40 -15.85
N THR A 403 -28.12 -23.32 -16.78
CA THR A 403 -27.50 -24.62 -16.46
C THR A 403 -26.12 -24.42 -15.84
N LEU A 404 -25.31 -23.51 -16.40
CA LEU A 404 -24.00 -23.17 -15.84
C LEU A 404 -24.12 -22.51 -14.46
N PHE A 405 -25.08 -21.59 -14.26
CA PHE A 405 -25.36 -20.99 -12.96
C PHE A 405 -25.67 -22.07 -11.92
N ARG A 406 -26.63 -22.96 -12.20
CA ARG A 406 -27.01 -24.09 -11.33
C ARG A 406 -25.81 -24.95 -10.96
N ALA A 407 -25.05 -25.42 -11.94
CA ALA A 407 -23.88 -26.27 -11.71
C ALA A 407 -22.75 -25.58 -10.92
N ASN A 408 -22.59 -24.25 -11.05
CA ASN A 408 -21.55 -23.51 -10.33
C ASN A 408 -22.00 -23.13 -8.91
N ILE A 409 -23.29 -22.85 -8.66
CA ILE A 409 -23.80 -22.58 -7.30
C ILE A 409 -23.95 -23.86 -6.47
N GLU A 410 -24.28 -24.99 -7.09
CA GLU A 410 -24.25 -26.31 -6.46
C GLU A 410 -22.81 -26.66 -6.02
N LYS A 411 -21.83 -26.57 -6.93
CA LYS A 411 -20.39 -26.71 -6.60
C LYS A 411 -19.94 -25.73 -5.49
N ALA A 412 -20.44 -24.49 -5.47
CA ALA A 412 -20.10 -23.52 -4.45
C ALA A 412 -20.58 -23.95 -3.06
N VAL A 413 -21.81 -24.45 -2.97
CA VAL A 413 -22.42 -24.96 -1.73
C VAL A 413 -21.69 -26.23 -1.25
N GLU A 414 -21.42 -27.19 -2.14
CA GLU A 414 -20.63 -28.38 -1.81
C GLU A 414 -19.25 -28.01 -1.25
N HIS A 415 -18.54 -27.10 -1.93
CA HIS A 415 -17.22 -26.64 -1.52
C HIS A 415 -17.25 -25.97 -0.14
N LEU A 416 -18.19 -25.06 0.10
CA LEU A 416 -18.33 -24.36 1.38
C LEU A 416 -18.79 -25.27 2.52
N TYR A 417 -19.56 -26.32 2.24
CA TYR A 417 -19.92 -27.35 3.23
C TYR A 417 -18.70 -28.16 3.72
N THR A 418 -17.63 -28.28 2.92
CA THR A 418 -16.37 -28.90 3.38
C THR A 418 -15.51 -28.00 4.26
N ILE A 419 -15.84 -26.71 4.37
CA ILE A 419 -15.03 -25.69 5.06
C ILE A 419 -15.70 -25.29 6.39
N PRO A 420 -15.00 -25.37 7.54
CA PRO A 420 -15.51 -24.86 8.82
C PRO A 420 -15.95 -23.40 8.70
N ASP A 421 -17.17 -23.12 9.16
CA ASP A 421 -17.83 -21.81 9.08
C ASP A 421 -17.85 -21.19 7.66
N GLY A 422 -17.91 -22.03 6.62
CA GLY A 422 -17.94 -21.63 5.21
C GLY A 422 -19.15 -20.77 4.83
N ASP A 423 -20.38 -21.27 5.03
CA ASP A 423 -21.62 -20.50 4.87
C ASP A 423 -22.58 -20.76 6.05
N PRO A 424 -22.35 -20.16 7.23
CA PRO A 424 -23.05 -20.50 8.48
C PRO A 424 -24.55 -20.19 8.52
N THR A 425 -25.13 -19.67 7.43
CA THR A 425 -26.58 -19.45 7.28
C THR A 425 -27.15 -20.03 5.99
N GLY A 426 -26.35 -20.77 5.21
CA GLY A 426 -26.74 -21.22 3.87
C GLY A 426 -27.14 -20.08 2.93
N SER A 427 -26.51 -18.90 3.07
CA SER A 427 -26.80 -17.68 2.32
C SER A 427 -26.79 -17.88 0.79
N LEU A 428 -25.90 -18.72 0.24
CA LEU A 428 -25.92 -19.06 -1.19
C LEU A 428 -27.14 -19.91 -1.57
N ARG A 429 -27.60 -20.81 -0.70
CA ARG A 429 -28.83 -21.58 -0.91
C ARG A 429 -30.09 -20.72 -0.75
N GLN A 430 -30.09 -19.74 0.17
CA GLN A 430 -31.15 -18.72 0.25
C GLN A 430 -31.21 -17.92 -1.05
N PHE A 431 -30.06 -17.49 -1.59
CA PHE A 431 -29.98 -16.80 -2.88
C PHE A 431 -30.48 -17.69 -4.03
N TRP A 432 -29.98 -18.92 -4.14
CA TRP A 432 -30.40 -19.88 -5.17
C TRP A 432 -31.92 -20.14 -5.14
N ALA A 433 -32.50 -20.38 -3.97
CA ALA A 433 -33.93 -20.57 -3.79
C ALA A 433 -34.75 -19.37 -4.33
N ASN A 434 -34.31 -18.14 -4.02
CA ASN A 434 -34.92 -16.92 -4.55
C ASN A 434 -34.81 -16.82 -6.08
N ILE A 435 -33.70 -17.23 -6.69
CA ILE A 435 -33.56 -17.23 -8.16
C ILE A 435 -34.49 -18.25 -8.83
N GLU A 436 -34.50 -19.50 -8.34
CA GLU A 436 -35.36 -20.58 -8.86
C GLU A 436 -36.84 -20.19 -8.80
N ALA A 437 -37.31 -19.66 -7.67
CA ALA A 437 -38.71 -19.30 -7.49
C ALA A 437 -39.10 -18.03 -8.26
N LYS A 438 -38.26 -16.97 -8.22
CA LYS A 438 -38.57 -15.69 -8.85
C LYS A 438 -38.53 -15.74 -10.37
N TYR A 439 -37.47 -16.33 -10.94
CA TYR A 439 -37.23 -16.32 -12.38
C TYR A 439 -37.70 -17.62 -13.03
N CYS A 440 -37.16 -18.76 -12.59
CA CYS A 440 -37.45 -20.08 -13.16
C CYS A 440 -38.84 -20.65 -12.77
N LYS A 441 -39.58 -19.94 -11.90
CA LYS A 441 -40.89 -20.34 -11.31
C LYS A 441 -40.87 -21.68 -10.55
N ASN A 442 -39.69 -22.17 -10.21
CA ASN A 442 -39.48 -23.43 -9.51
C ASN A 442 -39.51 -23.23 -7.98
N VAL A 443 -40.69 -22.90 -7.47
CA VAL A 443 -40.94 -22.75 -6.01
C VAL A 443 -40.65 -24.05 -5.27
N THR A 444 -40.82 -25.21 -5.90
CA THR A 444 -40.51 -26.53 -5.34
C THR A 444 -39.04 -26.65 -4.97
N LYS A 445 -38.10 -26.37 -5.90
CA LYS A 445 -36.66 -26.41 -5.57
C LYS A 445 -36.27 -25.36 -4.53
N GLY A 446 -36.90 -24.18 -4.55
CA GLY A 446 -36.69 -23.19 -3.49
C GLY A 446 -37.14 -23.69 -2.11
N ARG A 447 -38.27 -24.42 -2.02
CA ARG A 447 -38.72 -25.08 -0.78
C ARG A 447 -37.82 -26.24 -0.37
N GLU A 448 -37.25 -27.00 -1.30
CA GLU A 448 -36.25 -28.06 -1.00
C GLU A 448 -35.02 -27.44 -0.32
N LEU A 449 -34.37 -26.49 -0.98
CA LEU A 449 -33.18 -25.77 -0.49
C LEU A 449 -33.43 -25.13 0.89
N TRP A 450 -34.62 -24.57 1.12
CA TRP A 450 -34.99 -24.05 2.43
C TRP A 450 -35.19 -25.13 3.50
N ASN A 451 -35.75 -26.31 3.18
CA ASN A 451 -35.82 -27.38 4.18
C ASN A 451 -34.43 -27.98 4.46
N GLU A 452 -33.53 -28.07 3.47
CA GLU A 452 -32.13 -28.46 3.66
C GLU A 452 -31.43 -27.54 4.68
N ILE A 453 -31.45 -26.21 4.47
CA ILE A 453 -30.92 -25.23 5.43
C ILE A 453 -31.53 -25.43 6.83
N MET A 454 -32.86 -25.55 6.93
CA MET A 454 -33.52 -25.68 8.22
C MET A 454 -33.24 -27.01 8.95
N THR A 455 -32.68 -28.03 8.26
CA THR A 455 -32.22 -29.28 8.89
C THR A 455 -30.80 -29.21 9.48
N GLU A 456 -30.00 -28.20 9.15
CA GLU A 456 -28.60 -28.09 9.61
C GLU A 456 -28.45 -27.53 11.04
N GLY A 457 -29.53 -26.98 11.61
CA GLY A 457 -29.57 -26.53 13.00
C GLY A 457 -30.53 -25.37 13.25
N HIS A 458 -30.73 -24.52 12.24
CA HIS A 458 -31.48 -23.25 12.26
C HIS A 458 -32.95 -23.31 12.73
N GLY A 459 -33.48 -24.50 13.04
CA GLY A 459 -34.83 -24.68 13.56
C GLY A 459 -35.15 -23.91 14.85
N ASN A 460 -34.15 -23.47 15.63
CA ASN A 460 -34.33 -22.75 16.88
C ASN A 460 -34.24 -21.21 16.77
N GLU A 461 -33.97 -20.67 15.58
CA GLU A 461 -33.62 -19.27 15.31
C GLU A 461 -34.74 -18.50 14.60
N ALA A 462 -35.20 -17.38 15.17
CA ALA A 462 -36.32 -16.61 14.64
C ALA A 462 -36.06 -16.06 13.23
N ALA A 463 -34.84 -15.58 12.98
CA ALA A 463 -34.47 -14.94 11.70
C ALA A 463 -34.59 -15.90 10.50
N MET A 464 -34.18 -17.16 10.67
CA MET A 464 -34.16 -18.15 9.58
C MET A 464 -35.59 -18.59 9.20
N TRP A 465 -36.47 -18.78 10.18
CA TRP A 465 -37.90 -19.00 9.91
C TRP A 465 -38.58 -17.79 9.25
N LEU A 466 -38.20 -16.56 9.63
CA LEU A 466 -38.75 -15.35 9.02
C LEU A 466 -38.27 -15.19 7.56
N ASN A 467 -37.00 -15.46 7.25
CA ASN A 467 -36.50 -15.42 5.88
C ASN A 467 -37.19 -16.46 4.98
N PHE A 468 -37.39 -17.69 5.47
CA PHE A 468 -38.16 -18.72 4.75
C PHE A 468 -39.64 -18.30 4.59
N TYR A 469 -40.24 -17.68 5.61
CA TYR A 469 -41.59 -17.11 5.50
C TYR A 469 -41.67 -15.97 4.47
N HIS A 470 -40.70 -15.07 4.40
CA HIS A 470 -40.63 -14.02 3.38
C HIS A 470 -40.47 -14.61 1.97
N PHE A 471 -39.63 -15.63 1.79
CA PHE A 471 -39.54 -16.39 0.53
C PHE A 471 -40.90 -16.98 0.12
N GLU A 472 -41.55 -17.70 1.05
CA GLU A 472 -42.83 -18.38 0.83
C GLU A 472 -43.97 -17.37 0.57
N ARG A 473 -43.93 -16.17 1.17
CA ARG A 473 -44.87 -15.08 0.90
C ARG A 473 -44.63 -14.39 -0.45
N CYS A 474 -43.39 -14.31 -0.91
CA CYS A 474 -43.04 -13.67 -2.19
C CYS A 474 -43.38 -14.53 -3.42
N TYR A 475 -43.28 -15.86 -3.31
CA TYR A 475 -43.35 -16.76 -4.47
C TYR A 475 -44.26 -17.99 -4.30
N GLY A 476 -44.68 -18.29 -3.07
CA GLY A 476 -45.41 -19.49 -2.71
C GLY A 476 -46.90 -19.26 -2.50
N ASP A 477 -47.45 -19.76 -1.39
CA ASP A 477 -48.88 -19.65 -1.11
C ASP A 477 -49.22 -19.49 0.38
N ASN A 478 -50.38 -18.87 0.64
CA ASN A 478 -50.86 -18.56 1.99
C ASN A 478 -51.04 -19.82 2.87
N LYS A 479 -51.31 -20.99 2.27
CA LYS A 479 -51.46 -22.27 2.99
C LYS A 479 -50.11 -22.81 3.48
N HIS A 480 -49.03 -22.62 2.73
CA HIS A 480 -47.68 -22.94 3.16
C HIS A 480 -47.12 -21.88 4.12
N CYS A 481 -47.35 -20.58 3.88
CA CYS A 481 -47.04 -19.50 4.84
C CYS A 481 -47.60 -19.80 6.24
N ARG A 482 -48.91 -20.11 6.32
CA ARG A 482 -49.62 -20.46 7.55
C ARG A 482 -49.02 -21.67 8.26
N LYS A 483 -48.69 -22.73 7.52
CA LYS A 483 -48.01 -23.92 8.05
C LYS A 483 -46.61 -23.61 8.57
N LEU A 484 -45.87 -22.74 7.88
CA LEU A 484 -44.50 -22.43 8.21
C LEU A 484 -44.41 -21.61 9.50
N LEU A 485 -45.26 -20.59 9.65
CA LEU A 485 -45.38 -19.82 10.89
C LEU A 485 -45.82 -20.70 12.09
N GLN A 486 -46.71 -21.68 11.86
CA GLN A 486 -47.08 -22.67 12.88
C GLN A 486 -45.93 -23.64 13.24
N ARG A 487 -45.02 -23.99 12.32
CA ARG A 487 -43.77 -24.73 12.62
C ARG A 487 -42.79 -23.87 13.40
N ALA A 488 -42.58 -22.62 12.98
CA ALA A 488 -41.69 -21.65 13.60
C ALA A 488 -42.07 -21.40 15.07
N LEU A 489 -43.36 -21.13 15.34
CA LEU A 489 -43.89 -20.84 16.68
C LEU A 489 -43.58 -21.94 17.71
N ASN A 490 -43.45 -23.20 17.26
CA ASN A 490 -43.14 -24.34 18.12
C ASN A 490 -41.64 -24.67 18.22
N SER A 491 -40.82 -24.18 17.28
CA SER A 491 -39.40 -24.52 17.17
C SER A 491 -38.46 -23.41 17.70
N VAL A 492 -38.85 -22.15 17.48
CA VAL A 492 -38.05 -20.96 17.80
C VAL A 492 -37.86 -20.76 19.31
N SER A 493 -36.66 -20.32 19.69
CA SER A 493 -36.22 -20.28 21.11
C SER A 493 -35.54 -18.98 21.53
N ASP A 494 -34.92 -18.27 20.59
CA ASP A 494 -34.18 -17.02 20.77
C ASP A 494 -35.12 -15.82 20.91
N TRP A 495 -35.98 -15.60 19.92
CA TRP A 495 -36.86 -14.43 19.81
C TRP A 495 -38.26 -14.81 19.28
N PRO A 496 -38.99 -15.73 19.96
CA PRO A 496 -40.30 -16.21 19.51
C PRO A 496 -41.37 -15.11 19.40
N GLU A 497 -41.17 -13.96 20.06
CA GLU A 497 -41.99 -12.77 19.90
C GLU A 497 -42.19 -12.33 18.43
N SER A 498 -41.14 -12.27 17.61
CA SER A 498 -41.28 -11.83 16.21
C SER A 498 -42.05 -12.83 15.35
N ILE A 499 -42.02 -14.12 15.70
CA ILE A 499 -42.83 -15.15 15.03
C ILE A 499 -44.31 -14.97 15.38
N VAL A 500 -44.61 -14.60 16.63
CA VAL A 500 -45.97 -14.28 17.07
C VAL A 500 -46.49 -13.05 16.34
N ASP A 501 -45.71 -11.97 16.28
CA ASP A 501 -46.11 -10.74 15.58
C ASP A 501 -46.28 -10.98 14.07
N ALA A 502 -45.35 -11.71 13.44
CA ALA A 502 -45.45 -12.06 12.02
C ALA A 502 -46.68 -12.95 11.73
N PHE A 503 -46.97 -13.93 12.58
CA PHE A 503 -48.11 -14.83 12.40
C PHE A 503 -49.45 -14.10 12.63
N ILE A 504 -49.54 -13.24 13.65
CA ILE A 504 -50.74 -12.42 13.90
C ILE A 504 -50.97 -11.42 12.76
N ASN A 505 -49.93 -10.77 12.25
CA ASN A 505 -50.07 -9.82 11.13
C ASN A 505 -50.42 -10.53 9.81
N PHE A 506 -49.81 -11.68 9.51
CA PHE A 506 -50.17 -12.50 8.36
C PHE A 506 -51.66 -12.85 8.33
N GLU A 507 -52.23 -13.32 9.44
CA GLU A 507 -53.66 -13.68 9.48
C GLU A 507 -54.60 -12.46 9.48
N ARG A 508 -54.12 -11.26 9.81
CA ARG A 508 -54.86 -9.98 9.64
C ARG A 508 -54.89 -9.47 8.20
N GLU A 509 -53.92 -9.90 7.40
CA GLU A 509 -53.72 -9.45 6.01
C GLU A 509 -54.30 -10.47 5.00
N GLU A 510 -54.15 -11.77 5.31
CA GLU A 510 -54.33 -12.90 4.37
C GLU A 510 -55.26 -14.01 4.91
N GLY A 511 -55.81 -13.82 6.12
CA GLY A 511 -56.63 -14.81 6.83
C GLY A 511 -58.11 -14.45 6.92
N ASP A 512 -58.94 -15.42 7.30
CA ASP A 512 -60.30 -15.17 7.79
C ASP A 512 -60.33 -15.05 9.33
N LEU A 513 -61.50 -14.71 9.88
CA LEU A 513 -61.66 -14.50 11.33
C LEU A 513 -61.38 -15.77 12.15
N GLU A 514 -61.74 -16.96 11.66
CA GLU A 514 -61.49 -18.23 12.36
C GLU A 514 -59.98 -18.53 12.37
N GLN A 515 -59.29 -18.29 11.26
CA GLN A 515 -57.84 -18.45 11.14
C GLN A 515 -57.09 -17.45 12.06
N TYR A 516 -57.54 -16.20 12.11
CA TYR A 516 -57.01 -15.17 13.01
C TYR A 516 -57.22 -15.51 14.49
N GLU A 517 -58.42 -15.89 14.91
CA GLU A 517 -58.69 -16.30 16.30
C GLU A 517 -57.92 -17.59 16.68
N SER A 518 -57.81 -18.53 15.75
CA SER A 518 -57.00 -19.75 15.91
C SER A 518 -55.51 -19.42 16.09
N ALA A 519 -54.98 -18.45 15.34
CA ALA A 519 -53.59 -18.00 15.48
C ALA A 519 -53.36 -17.25 16.79
N LEU A 520 -54.24 -16.30 17.18
CA LEU A 520 -54.19 -15.63 18.48
C LEU A 520 -54.17 -16.64 19.64
N SER A 521 -55.04 -17.64 19.59
CA SER A 521 -55.11 -18.71 20.62
C SER A 521 -53.79 -19.49 20.72
N LYS A 522 -53.23 -19.93 19.58
CA LYS A 522 -51.94 -20.63 19.51
C LYS A 522 -50.77 -19.76 20.01
N CYS A 523 -50.70 -18.51 19.57
CA CYS A 523 -49.68 -17.55 19.95
C CYS A 523 -49.71 -17.26 21.45
N ASN A 524 -50.88 -16.95 22.02
CA ASN A 524 -51.01 -16.70 23.46
C ASN A 524 -50.61 -17.92 24.30
N ALA A 525 -51.11 -19.11 23.95
CA ALA A 525 -50.78 -20.35 24.65
C ALA A 525 -49.28 -20.67 24.61
N GLN A 526 -48.59 -20.38 23.51
CA GLN A 526 -47.14 -20.54 23.41
C GLN A 526 -46.38 -19.45 24.18
N MET A 527 -46.81 -18.20 24.08
CA MET A 527 -46.19 -17.08 24.81
C MET A 527 -46.29 -17.24 26.32
N ASP A 528 -47.37 -17.81 26.85
CA ASP A 528 -47.49 -18.07 28.29
C ASP A 528 -46.55 -19.20 28.75
N ARG A 529 -46.35 -20.25 27.94
CA ARG A 529 -45.30 -21.26 28.17
C ARG A 529 -43.90 -20.65 28.16
N ILE A 530 -43.63 -19.71 27.24
CA ILE A 530 -42.33 -19.01 27.13
C ILE A 530 -42.11 -18.09 28.34
N LYS A 531 -43.10 -17.28 28.72
CA LYS A 531 -43.07 -16.44 29.93
C LYS A 531 -42.77 -17.29 31.16
N GLU A 532 -43.45 -18.43 31.31
CA GLU A 532 -43.27 -19.32 32.44
C GLU A 532 -41.88 -20.00 32.45
N ARG A 533 -41.39 -20.50 31.31
CA ARG A 533 -40.02 -21.01 31.18
C ARG A 533 -38.98 -19.94 31.54
N ARG A 534 -39.15 -18.69 31.07
CA ARG A 534 -38.26 -17.56 31.39
C ARG A 534 -38.30 -17.19 32.88
N LYS A 535 -39.47 -17.25 33.55
CA LYS A 535 -39.56 -17.12 35.02
C LYS A 535 -38.78 -18.22 35.73
N GLN A 536 -38.97 -19.48 35.35
CA GLN A 536 -38.34 -20.64 36.01
C GLN A 536 -36.81 -20.61 35.88
N VAL A 537 -36.28 -20.26 34.70
CA VAL A 537 -34.84 -20.00 34.50
C VAL A 537 -34.37 -18.85 35.40
N THR A 538 -35.09 -17.73 35.45
CA THR A 538 -34.74 -16.58 36.31
C THR A 538 -34.70 -16.96 37.79
N THR A 539 -35.67 -17.72 38.28
CA THR A 539 -35.72 -18.21 39.67
C THR A 539 -34.60 -19.20 39.97
N SER A 540 -34.25 -20.07 39.00
CA SER A 540 -33.17 -21.06 39.14
C SER A 540 -31.77 -20.44 39.13
N ILE A 541 -31.58 -19.32 38.42
CA ILE A 541 -30.36 -18.52 38.48
C ILE A 541 -30.27 -17.83 39.85
N LYS A 542 -31.36 -17.23 40.34
CA LYS A 542 -31.40 -16.59 41.66
C LYS A 542 -31.16 -17.56 42.82
N SER A 543 -31.70 -18.78 42.77
CA SER A 543 -31.44 -19.78 43.81
C SER A 543 -29.99 -20.24 43.80
N ARG A 544 -29.38 -20.49 42.63
CA ARG A 544 -27.94 -20.80 42.49
C ARG A 544 -27.03 -19.66 42.95
N GLN A 545 -27.42 -18.41 42.72
CA GLN A 545 -26.69 -17.24 43.24
C GLN A 545 -26.78 -17.13 44.77
N ASN A 546 -27.92 -17.51 45.37
CA ASN A 546 -28.06 -17.53 46.82
C ASN A 546 -27.27 -18.68 47.48
N SER A 547 -27.22 -19.88 46.88
CA SER A 547 -26.47 -21.02 47.44
C SER A 547 -24.96 -20.85 47.37
N ASN A 548 -24.44 -20.05 46.44
CA ASN A 548 -23.00 -19.79 46.32
C ASN A 548 -22.47 -18.71 47.29
N ASN A 549 -23.31 -18.18 48.19
CA ASN A 549 -22.87 -17.21 49.21
C ASN A 549 -22.41 -17.86 50.54
N ASP A 550 -22.56 -19.18 50.70
CA ASP A 550 -22.24 -19.90 51.96
C ASP A 550 -20.84 -20.57 51.96
N SER A 551 -20.08 -20.41 50.88
CA SER A 551 -18.67 -20.79 50.77
C SER A 551 -17.86 -19.59 50.26
N GLY A 552 -17.04 -19.00 51.13
CA GLY A 552 -16.54 -17.64 50.96
C GLY A 552 -15.35 -17.48 49.99
N GLU A 553 -15.62 -17.38 48.69
CA GLU A 553 -14.61 -16.91 47.71
C GLU A 553 -15.24 -15.96 46.67
N LYS A 554 -14.75 -14.71 46.61
CA LYS A 554 -15.40 -13.60 45.86
C LYS A 554 -14.99 -13.55 44.39
N VAL A 555 -15.55 -14.41 43.55
CA VAL A 555 -15.36 -14.34 42.09
C VAL A 555 -16.16 -13.16 41.49
N PHE A 556 -15.45 -12.16 40.95
CA PHE A 556 -16.04 -10.92 40.45
C PHE A 556 -16.69 -11.09 39.06
N VAL A 557 -18.00 -11.35 39.03
CA VAL A 557 -18.79 -11.34 37.79
C VAL A 557 -19.30 -9.92 37.52
N LYS A 558 -18.77 -9.26 36.48
CA LYS A 558 -19.32 -7.99 35.98
C LYS A 558 -20.79 -8.19 35.52
N PRO A 559 -21.76 -7.39 35.99
CA PRO A 559 -23.09 -7.36 35.39
C PRO A 559 -23.01 -6.89 33.94
N TYR A 560 -23.70 -7.59 33.04
CA TYR A 560 -23.92 -7.10 31.68
C TYR A 560 -24.88 -5.91 31.76
N GLN A 561 -24.41 -4.70 31.45
CA GLN A 561 -25.26 -3.53 31.48
C GLN A 561 -26.32 -3.63 30.38
N LYS A 562 -27.60 -3.61 30.79
CA LYS A 562 -28.73 -3.38 29.90
C LYS A 562 -28.55 -2.00 29.26
N LYS A 563 -28.05 -1.95 28.02
CA LYS A 563 -28.08 -0.72 27.20
C LYS A 563 -29.54 -0.41 26.90
N GLU A 564 -30.16 0.42 27.73
CA GLU A 564 -31.42 1.08 27.39
C GLU A 564 -31.10 2.18 26.37
N THR A 565 -31.01 1.78 25.10
CA THR A 565 -31.02 2.73 24.00
C THR A 565 -32.38 3.42 24.00
N LYS A 566 -32.42 4.67 24.45
CA LYS A 566 -33.54 5.55 24.10
C LYS A 566 -33.45 5.82 22.60
N GLN A 567 -34.28 5.13 21.84
CA GLN A 567 -34.77 5.70 20.59
C GLN A 567 -35.92 6.63 20.98
N ASP A 568 -35.75 7.93 20.74
CA ASP A 568 -36.90 8.81 20.58
C ASP A 568 -37.60 8.47 19.26
N ASP A 569 -38.92 8.62 19.20
CA ASP A 569 -39.68 8.49 17.96
C ASP A 569 -39.28 9.58 16.97
N THR A 570 -38.78 9.20 15.79
CA THR A 570 -38.98 9.98 14.54
C THR A 570 -38.75 9.11 13.31
N SER A 571 -39.81 8.42 12.88
CA SER A 571 -39.84 7.67 11.63
C SER A 571 -40.18 8.60 10.45
N GLU A 572 -39.22 9.42 10.00
CA GLU A 572 -39.39 10.15 8.74
C GLU A 572 -39.18 9.22 7.55
N ARG A 573 -40.25 9.05 6.76
CA ARG A 573 -40.19 8.40 5.45
C ARG A 573 -39.51 9.35 4.47
N ILE A 574 -38.70 8.80 3.57
CA ILE A 574 -38.39 9.48 2.31
C ILE A 574 -39.65 9.42 1.45
N SER A 575 -40.45 10.48 1.46
CA SER A 575 -41.36 10.81 0.37
C SER A 575 -40.64 11.73 -0.61
N LEU A 576 -40.84 11.48 -1.90
CA LEU A 576 -40.57 12.46 -2.95
C LEU A 576 -41.57 13.61 -2.78
N ASP A 577 -41.09 14.85 -2.82
CA ASP A 577 -41.91 16.03 -3.09
C ASP A 577 -41.19 16.86 -4.16
N GLU A 578 -41.88 17.08 -5.29
CA GLU A 578 -41.47 18.09 -6.28
C GLU A 578 -41.90 19.49 -5.81
N ASP A 579 -41.22 20.52 -6.32
CA ASP A 579 -41.48 21.91 -5.96
C ASP A 579 -42.93 22.36 -6.20
N GLN A 580 -43.45 23.19 -5.28
CA GLN A 580 -43.82 24.56 -5.67
C GLN A 580 -44.07 25.54 -4.52
N LYS A 581 -43.62 26.79 -4.74
CA LYS A 581 -44.14 27.97 -4.04
C LYS A 581 -44.44 29.11 -5.03
N ALA A 582 -45.73 29.35 -5.21
CA ALA A 582 -46.39 30.61 -5.59
C ALA A 582 -45.74 31.56 -6.62
N SER A 583 -46.43 31.77 -7.74
CA SER A 583 -46.49 33.07 -8.41
C SER A 583 -47.90 33.39 -8.93
N ASN A 584 -48.16 34.64 -9.32
CA ASN A 584 -49.51 35.17 -9.58
C ASN A 584 -50.02 34.85 -11.00
N GLY A 585 -51.35 34.68 -11.16
CA GLY A 585 -52.05 35.37 -12.26
C GLY A 585 -53.23 34.66 -12.97
N LEU A 586 -54.34 35.42 -13.05
CA LEU A 586 -55.29 35.49 -14.19
C LEU A 586 -56.20 34.28 -14.56
N LYS A 587 -57.47 34.40 -14.09
CA LYS A 587 -58.73 34.26 -14.88
C LYS A 587 -58.88 33.10 -15.90
N ARG A 588 -59.87 32.21 -15.65
CA ARG A 588 -61.16 32.12 -16.39
C ARG A 588 -62.05 30.95 -15.92
N LYS A 589 -63.37 31.22 -15.74
CA LYS A 589 -64.57 30.33 -15.78
C LYS A 589 -64.57 29.06 -14.87
N ALA A 590 -65.62 28.74 -14.10
CA ALA A 590 -67.07 28.62 -14.39
C ALA A 590 -67.41 27.41 -15.29
N GLU A 591 -68.45 26.62 -15.06
CA GLU A 591 -69.65 26.78 -14.19
C GLU A 591 -69.85 25.63 -13.15
N ASP A 592 -70.65 25.91 -12.11
CA ASP A 592 -71.81 25.20 -11.49
C ASP A 592 -72.00 23.66 -11.70
N ASP A 593 -72.73 22.91 -10.87
CA ASP A 593 -73.80 23.20 -9.88
C ASP A 593 -73.77 22.07 -8.77
N GLN A 594 -74.55 21.97 -7.69
CA GLN A 594 -75.88 22.51 -7.35
C GLN A 594 -76.16 22.53 -5.83
N SER A 595 -77.07 23.41 -5.40
CA SER A 595 -77.85 23.47 -4.13
C SER A 595 -77.24 22.96 -2.80
N SER A 596 -77.00 23.75 -1.74
CA SER A 596 -77.79 24.79 -1.04
C SER A 596 -78.92 24.29 -0.12
N GLU A 597 -78.77 24.52 1.19
CA GLU A 597 -79.83 25.12 2.01
C GLU A 597 -79.25 25.81 3.27
N SER A 598 -80.08 26.56 4.00
CA SER A 598 -79.63 27.40 5.12
C SER A 598 -80.66 27.41 6.26
N VAL A 599 -80.23 27.57 7.52
CA VAL A 599 -80.86 28.52 8.47
C VAL A 599 -80.08 28.72 9.78
N PHE A 600 -80.08 29.98 10.17
CA PHE A 600 -79.51 30.68 11.32
C PHE A 600 -80.06 30.29 12.71
N LYS A 601 -79.20 30.20 13.76
CA LYS A 601 -79.34 30.93 15.06
C LYS A 601 -78.27 30.60 16.13
N VAL A 602 -78.07 31.54 17.07
CA VAL A 602 -77.17 31.47 18.24
C VAL A 602 -77.86 32.10 19.46
N PRO A 603 -77.67 31.57 20.69
CA PRO A 603 -77.47 32.44 21.85
C PRO A 603 -76.40 31.95 22.88
N PRO A 604 -75.59 32.85 23.49
CA PRO A 604 -74.71 32.59 24.66
C PRO A 604 -75.25 33.29 25.94
N PRO A 605 -74.43 33.54 27.01
CA PRO A 605 -73.72 32.65 27.94
C PRO A 605 -74.32 32.74 29.39
N PRO A 606 -73.70 32.13 30.44
CA PRO A 606 -72.87 32.90 31.40
C PRO A 606 -71.74 32.05 32.07
N GLY A 607 -70.79 32.52 32.90
CA GLY A 607 -70.33 33.86 33.37
C GLY A 607 -69.31 33.67 34.54
N PHE A 608 -68.05 34.10 34.47
CA PHE A 608 -67.45 35.43 34.77
C PHE A 608 -66.83 35.59 36.21
N LYS A 609 -65.50 35.87 36.28
CA LYS A 609 -64.63 36.19 37.48
C LYS A 609 -64.33 35.04 38.48
N GLY A 610 -63.16 34.98 39.14
CA GLY A 610 -61.91 35.75 38.96
C GLY A 610 -60.89 35.67 40.14
N GLN A 611 -59.77 36.41 40.00
CA GLN A 611 -58.70 36.71 40.99
C GLN A 611 -57.56 35.69 41.26
N LYS A 612 -56.51 36.18 41.94
CA LYS A 612 -55.15 35.61 42.12
C LYS A 612 -54.86 35.33 43.60
N SER A 613 -53.88 34.44 43.88
CA SER A 613 -53.19 34.38 45.18
C SER A 613 -51.70 34.02 45.01
N GLY A 614 -50.86 34.49 45.94
CA GLY A 614 -49.42 34.19 45.98
C GLY A 614 -49.04 33.02 46.90
N PRO A 615 -47.74 32.73 47.10
CA PRO A 615 -47.27 31.58 47.88
C PRO A 615 -47.48 31.76 49.40
N PRO A 616 -47.66 30.66 50.16
CA PRO A 616 -47.95 30.70 51.59
C PRO A 616 -46.72 31.02 52.46
N PRO A 617 -46.87 31.69 53.63
CA PRO A 617 -45.76 32.00 54.54
C PRO A 617 -45.54 30.88 55.58
N GLY A 618 -44.29 30.68 56.05
CA GLY A 618 -44.03 29.67 57.07
C GLY A 618 -42.72 29.74 57.86
N TYR A 619 -41.56 29.87 57.20
CA TYR A 619 -40.27 29.64 57.88
C TYR A 619 -39.48 30.91 58.19
N LYS A 620 -39.16 31.11 59.48
CA LYS A 620 -38.28 32.19 59.99
C LYS A 620 -36.86 31.65 60.17
N GLY A 621 -35.86 32.36 59.63
CA GLY A 621 -34.46 31.93 59.67
C GLY A 621 -33.70 32.37 60.93
N LYS A 622 -32.38 32.07 60.94
CA LYS A 622 -31.38 32.66 61.84
C LYS A 622 -30.11 33.02 61.04
N LYS A 623 -29.41 34.08 61.47
CA LYS A 623 -28.05 34.42 61.05
C LYS A 623 -27.02 33.84 62.04
N SER A 624 -25.80 33.60 61.55
CA SER A 624 -24.57 33.60 62.36
C SER A 624 -23.38 33.90 61.46
N GLU A 625 -22.53 34.84 61.86
CA GLU A 625 -21.29 35.25 61.15
C GLU A 625 -20.03 34.65 61.85
N PRO A 626 -18.84 34.66 61.20
CA PRO A 626 -17.65 33.91 61.63
C PRO A 626 -16.80 34.66 62.67
N PRO A 627 -15.76 34.04 63.28
CA PRO A 627 -14.36 34.19 62.81
C PRO A 627 -13.47 32.96 63.19
N PRO A 628 -12.11 33.01 63.35
CA PRO A 628 -11.06 33.93 62.85
C PRO A 628 -9.85 33.25 62.13
N GLY A 629 -9.02 34.04 61.41
CA GLY A 629 -7.62 33.69 61.05
C GLY A 629 -7.35 33.46 59.55
N PHE A 630 -6.89 34.38 58.69
CA PHE A 630 -6.31 35.75 58.73
C PHE A 630 -4.79 35.84 58.39
N LYS A 631 -4.43 36.78 57.49
CA LYS A 631 -3.12 36.99 56.80
C LYS A 631 -2.73 35.91 55.76
N GLY A 632 -2.32 36.18 54.52
CA GLY A 632 -2.51 37.36 53.66
C GLY A 632 -1.37 38.40 53.61
N HIS A 633 -0.67 38.52 52.46
CA HIS A 633 -0.02 39.74 51.94
C HIS A 633 0.34 39.64 50.42
N LYS A 634 0.74 40.76 49.81
CA LYS A 634 1.11 40.95 48.38
C LYS A 634 2.55 41.49 48.25
N ALA A 635 3.01 41.63 46.99
CA ALA A 635 4.15 42.38 46.45
C ALA A 635 5.38 41.52 46.05
N GLY A 636 6.18 41.91 45.04
CA GLY A 636 6.16 43.17 44.27
C GLY A 636 6.74 43.06 42.85
N VAL A 637 6.92 44.22 42.19
CA VAL A 637 7.39 44.40 40.81
C VAL A 637 8.70 45.19 40.80
N THR A 638 9.67 44.79 39.98
CA THR A 638 10.73 45.67 39.41
C THR A 638 11.37 45.00 38.18
N GLU A 639 11.62 45.77 37.12
CA GLU A 639 12.48 45.37 35.99
C GLU A 639 13.93 45.94 36.15
N PRO A 640 14.76 46.21 35.12
CA PRO A 640 16.17 45.79 35.12
C PRO A 640 17.17 46.95 35.30
N PRO A 641 18.49 46.66 35.29
CA PRO A 641 19.40 47.41 34.40
C PRO A 641 20.54 46.49 33.83
N PRO A 642 21.66 46.99 33.25
CA PRO A 642 21.66 47.33 31.83
C PRO A 642 22.91 46.88 31.01
N GLY A 643 22.70 46.68 29.69
CA GLY A 643 23.68 47.05 28.66
C GLY A 643 24.69 46.00 28.17
N TYR A 644 24.57 45.62 26.89
CA TYR A 644 25.67 45.74 25.92
C TYR A 644 25.11 45.93 24.50
N THR A 645 25.88 46.54 23.60
CA THR A 645 25.46 46.86 22.22
C THR A 645 25.98 45.82 21.23
N GLY A 646 25.12 45.33 20.32
CA GLY A 646 25.51 44.40 19.26
C GLY A 646 25.95 45.07 17.95
N LYS A 647 26.46 44.26 17.01
CA LYS A 647 26.47 44.56 15.58
C LYS A 647 26.59 43.29 14.72
N SER A 648 26.33 43.45 13.43
CA SER A 648 26.19 42.41 12.39
C SER A 648 27.48 42.10 11.63
N SER A 649 27.56 40.89 11.06
CA SER A 649 28.25 40.60 9.79
C SER A 649 27.66 39.36 9.12
N GLU A 650 27.87 39.21 7.81
CA GLU A 650 27.48 38.05 7.00
C GLU A 650 28.30 36.78 7.32
N GLY A 651 27.97 35.64 6.69
CA GLY A 651 28.93 34.54 6.50
C GLY A 651 28.42 33.09 6.55
N GLU A 652 27.99 32.58 5.39
CA GLU A 652 28.27 31.21 4.89
C GLU A 652 27.75 29.95 5.63
N GLU A 653 27.88 28.80 4.95
CA GLU A 653 27.15 27.55 5.20
C GLU A 653 28.01 26.45 5.89
N PRO A 654 27.39 25.51 6.63
CA PRO A 654 28.05 24.30 7.11
C PRO A 654 27.78 23.08 6.20
N PRO A 655 28.80 22.23 5.98
CA PRO A 655 28.58 20.78 5.98
C PRO A 655 29.48 20.04 6.99
N ALA A 656 29.25 18.73 7.19
CA ALA A 656 29.72 18.02 8.38
C ALA A 656 30.08 16.53 8.17
N LYS A 657 30.86 15.99 9.14
CA LYS A 657 31.15 14.54 9.37
C LYS A 657 31.92 13.87 8.19
N VAL A 658 32.42 12.63 8.20
CA VAL A 658 32.12 11.33 8.87
C VAL A 658 33.47 10.67 9.25
N GLN A 659 33.68 10.10 10.46
CA GLN A 659 33.70 8.66 10.86
C GLN A 659 34.44 7.70 9.87
N LYS A 660 35.07 6.58 10.28
CA LYS A 660 34.51 5.48 11.11
C LYS A 660 35.56 4.54 11.77
N THR A 661 35.06 3.77 12.74
CA THR A 661 35.48 2.42 13.23
C THR A 661 36.91 2.17 13.72
N ASP A 662 36.99 1.86 15.02
CA ASP A 662 38.11 1.25 15.74
C ASP A 662 38.18 -0.29 15.57
N GLY A 663 39.21 -0.94 16.14
CA GLY A 663 39.34 -2.40 16.14
C GLY A 663 40.60 -2.98 16.81
N ASP A 664 40.85 -2.64 18.09
CA ASP A 664 41.57 -3.38 19.16
C ASP A 664 42.95 -4.06 18.92
N ASP A 665 43.82 -4.31 19.92
CA ASP A 665 43.67 -4.29 21.39
C ASP A 665 44.99 -3.88 22.11
N ARG A 666 44.88 -3.59 23.43
CA ARG A 666 45.90 -3.61 24.51
C ARG A 666 46.98 -2.52 24.68
N LEU A 667 46.84 -1.84 25.83
CA LEU A 667 47.86 -1.55 26.88
C LEU A 667 49.16 -0.83 26.46
N HIS A 668 49.43 0.47 26.72
CA HIS A 668 49.15 1.41 27.84
C HIS A 668 50.33 1.63 28.82
N GLU A 669 51.33 2.38 28.37
CA GLU A 669 52.08 3.40 29.13
C GLU A 669 52.39 4.56 28.15
N GLY A 670 52.79 5.76 28.58
CA GLY A 670 52.89 6.84 27.59
C GLY A 670 53.52 8.19 27.94
N GLN A 671 53.98 8.85 26.88
CA GLN A 671 54.34 10.27 26.77
C GLN A 671 54.36 10.67 25.28
N GLY A 672 54.16 11.96 24.97
CA GLY A 672 54.30 12.55 23.62
C GLY A 672 53.00 12.69 22.79
N ASP A 673 52.75 13.89 22.27
CA ASP A 673 51.75 14.14 21.22
C ASP A 673 52.41 14.05 19.84
N MET A 674 52.42 12.84 19.27
CA MET A 674 53.18 12.50 18.06
C MET A 674 52.50 13.01 16.78
N GLY A 675 52.56 14.32 16.54
CA GLY A 675 52.37 14.95 15.22
C GLY A 675 53.61 15.78 14.84
N PRO A 676 53.86 16.05 13.55
CA PRO A 676 54.95 16.92 13.13
C PRO A 676 54.69 18.33 13.68
N ASP A 677 55.71 18.94 14.31
CA ASP A 677 55.59 20.29 14.84
C ASP A 677 55.62 21.33 13.70
N LYS A 678 55.06 22.52 13.95
CA LYS A 678 55.02 23.62 12.97
C LYS A 678 56.43 23.93 12.46
N SER A 679 57.42 23.87 13.35
CA SER A 679 58.84 24.07 13.06
C SER A 679 59.41 23.05 12.05
N SER A 680 59.12 21.75 12.21
CA SER A 680 59.57 20.71 11.27
C SER A 680 59.01 20.97 9.86
N CYS A 681 57.71 21.28 9.75
CA CYS A 681 57.08 21.54 8.46
C CYS A 681 57.62 22.79 7.76
N THR A 682 57.89 23.90 8.48
CA THR A 682 58.52 25.09 7.90
C THR A 682 59.97 24.85 7.46
N ALA A 683 60.71 23.98 8.16
CA ALA A 683 62.07 23.59 7.74
C ALA A 683 62.08 22.72 6.48
N PHE A 684 60.99 22.01 6.19
CA PHE A 684 60.89 21.03 5.10
C PHE A 684 60.24 21.57 3.82
N PHE A 685 59.17 22.38 3.95
CA PHE A 685 58.45 22.96 2.82
C PHE A 685 58.71 24.47 2.61
N GLY A 686 59.52 25.11 3.45
CA GLY A 686 59.86 26.53 3.34
C GLY A 686 58.83 27.47 3.98
N GLU A 687 58.58 28.61 3.32
CA GLU A 687 57.68 29.64 3.86
C GLU A 687 56.21 29.23 3.74
N ILE A 688 55.52 29.23 4.89
CA ILE A 688 54.15 28.72 5.05
C ILE A 688 53.29 29.77 5.76
N LYS A 689 52.09 30.01 5.23
CA LYS A 689 51.12 30.97 5.73
C LYS A 689 50.31 30.42 6.92
N GLU A 690 49.72 29.22 6.78
CA GLU A 690 49.05 28.51 7.88
C GLU A 690 49.38 27.01 7.86
N ILE A 691 49.51 26.39 9.04
CA ILE A 691 49.45 24.93 9.21
C ILE A 691 48.31 24.59 10.15
N ARG A 692 47.35 23.81 9.66
CA ARG A 692 46.21 23.32 10.44
C ARG A 692 46.38 21.84 10.71
N LEU A 693 47.07 21.53 11.82
CA LEU A 693 47.27 20.16 12.29
C LEU A 693 45.95 19.62 12.85
N ILE A 694 45.42 18.53 12.27
CA ILE A 694 44.13 17.99 12.74
C ILE A 694 44.35 17.16 14.00
N LYS A 695 43.73 17.56 15.11
CA LYS A 695 43.76 16.86 16.39
C LYS A 695 42.40 16.23 16.75
N ASN A 696 42.44 15.19 17.55
CA ASN A 696 41.27 14.53 18.14
C ASN A 696 40.73 15.32 19.34
N PHE A 697 39.48 15.04 19.72
CA PHE A 697 38.82 15.59 20.93
C PHE A 697 39.66 15.48 22.21
N LYS A 698 40.47 14.42 22.35
CA LYS A 698 41.42 14.22 23.47
C LYS A 698 42.78 14.93 23.28
N GLY A 699 42.86 15.94 22.41
CA GLY A 699 44.03 16.80 22.21
C GLY A 699 45.21 16.20 21.41
N ARG A 700 45.14 14.94 20.93
CA ARG A 700 46.23 14.26 20.19
C ARG A 700 46.10 14.40 18.69
N SER A 701 47.21 14.48 17.95
CA SER A 701 47.24 14.50 16.47
C SER A 701 46.48 13.32 15.80
N LYS A 702 45.93 13.56 14.61
CA LYS A 702 45.38 12.55 13.68
C LYS A 702 46.37 12.09 12.60
N GLY A 703 47.60 12.60 12.59
CA GLY A 703 48.62 12.20 11.61
C GLY A 703 48.45 12.80 10.20
N TYR A 704 47.67 13.87 10.04
CA TYR A 704 47.58 14.63 8.79
C TYR A 704 47.35 16.13 9.06
N ALA A 705 47.70 16.97 8.10
CA ALA A 705 47.63 18.43 8.22
C ALA A 705 47.33 19.10 6.87
N TYR A 706 46.72 20.28 6.94
CA TYR A 706 46.58 21.19 5.81
C TYR A 706 47.62 22.29 5.91
N ILE A 707 48.22 22.65 4.77
CA ILE A 707 49.28 23.65 4.67
C ILE A 707 48.86 24.68 3.62
N GLU A 708 48.70 25.93 4.04
CA GLU A 708 48.47 27.06 3.15
C GLU A 708 49.79 27.75 2.86
N PHE A 709 50.11 27.94 1.58
CA PHE A 709 51.32 28.64 1.12
C PHE A 709 50.99 30.06 0.66
N PRO A 710 51.94 31.01 0.73
CA PRO A 710 51.74 32.36 0.21
C PRO A 710 51.57 32.35 -1.33
N ASP A 711 52.32 31.51 -2.03
CA ASP A 711 52.46 31.57 -3.50
C ASP A 711 52.17 30.26 -4.25
N LYS A 712 51.71 30.41 -5.49
CA LYS A 712 51.41 29.28 -6.40
C LYS A 712 52.65 28.44 -6.76
N LEU A 713 53.82 29.06 -6.75
CA LEU A 713 55.08 28.37 -7.04
C LEU A 713 55.47 27.43 -5.88
N CYS A 714 55.34 27.89 -4.63
CA CYS A 714 55.60 27.07 -3.44
C CYS A 714 54.74 25.80 -3.40
N VAL A 715 53.48 25.87 -3.86
CA VAL A 715 52.61 24.68 -4.04
C VAL A 715 53.18 23.68 -5.04
N ILE A 716 53.74 24.15 -6.17
CA ILE A 716 54.36 23.28 -7.19
C ILE A 716 55.68 22.69 -6.67
N GLU A 717 56.38 23.38 -5.77
CA GLU A 717 57.61 22.88 -5.16
C GLU A 717 57.32 21.88 -4.04
N ALA A 718 56.36 22.14 -3.16
CA ALA A 718 55.93 21.24 -2.09
C ALA A 718 55.47 19.87 -2.62
N LEU A 719 54.81 19.84 -3.78
CA LEU A 719 54.41 18.59 -4.45
C LEU A 719 55.60 17.73 -4.93
N LYS A 720 56.82 18.29 -5.06
CA LYS A 720 58.04 17.52 -5.37
C LYS A 720 58.54 16.69 -4.17
N PHE A 721 58.02 16.96 -2.96
CA PHE A 721 58.39 16.27 -1.72
C PHE A 721 57.48 15.08 -1.40
N ASP A 722 56.60 14.64 -2.31
CA ASP A 722 55.87 13.37 -2.15
C ASP A 722 56.84 12.21 -1.90
N ARG A 723 56.52 11.39 -0.89
CA ARG A 723 57.30 10.23 -0.39
C ARG A 723 58.65 10.56 0.23
N THR A 724 59.02 11.83 0.39
CA THR A 724 60.25 12.20 1.11
C THR A 724 60.07 12.06 2.63
N PRO A 725 61.14 11.72 3.39
CA PRO A 725 61.02 11.45 4.83
C PRO A 725 61.11 12.73 5.68
N LEU A 726 60.05 13.02 6.43
CA LEU A 726 60.03 14.03 7.50
C LEU A 726 60.11 13.33 8.85
N ASP A 727 61.01 13.76 9.74
CA ASP A 727 61.20 13.20 11.09
C ASP A 727 61.27 11.66 11.12
N GLY A 728 61.91 11.08 10.09
CA GLY A 728 62.09 9.64 9.91
C GLY A 728 60.91 8.87 9.30
N ARG A 729 59.86 9.54 8.80
CA ARG A 729 58.65 8.91 8.23
C ARG A 729 58.31 9.48 6.85
N PRO A 730 57.95 8.65 5.85
CA PRO A 730 57.57 9.14 4.52
C PRO A 730 56.26 9.94 4.57
N VAL A 731 56.26 11.11 3.95
CA VAL A 731 55.11 12.02 3.87
C VAL A 731 54.52 11.99 2.46
N TYR A 732 53.19 11.98 2.33
CA TYR A 732 52.51 12.03 1.03
C TYR A 732 51.88 13.40 0.82
N VAL A 733 52.11 14.01 -0.34
CA VAL A 733 51.74 15.41 -0.61
C VAL A 733 50.85 15.48 -1.84
N SER A 734 49.58 15.83 -1.65
CA SER A 734 48.58 15.93 -2.72
C SER A 734 47.92 17.30 -2.76
N ARG A 735 47.28 17.66 -3.88
CA ARG A 735 46.42 18.84 -3.94
C ARG A 735 45.12 18.60 -3.16
N CYS A 736 44.60 19.65 -2.51
CA CYS A 736 43.38 19.56 -1.73
C CYS A 736 42.17 19.74 -2.65
N GLU A 737 41.42 18.67 -2.90
CA GLU A 737 40.14 18.72 -3.58
C GLU A 737 39.01 19.09 -2.60
N ASP A 738 38.22 20.09 -2.94
CA ASP A 738 37.09 20.50 -2.10
C ASP A 738 35.87 19.60 -2.34
N LYS A 739 35.31 19.03 -1.26
CA LYS A 739 34.30 17.97 -1.37
C LYS A 739 32.88 18.51 -1.61
N SER A 740 32.68 19.80 -1.43
CA SER A 740 31.44 20.53 -1.77
C SER A 740 31.16 20.59 -3.27
N VAL A 741 32.18 20.47 -4.13
CA VAL A 741 32.06 20.69 -5.58
C VAL A 741 31.77 19.39 -6.38
N ARG A 742 31.66 18.24 -5.70
CA ARG A 742 31.38 16.95 -6.38
C ARG A 742 29.89 16.77 -6.72
N LYS A 743 29.47 17.32 -7.88
CA LYS A 743 28.32 16.76 -8.61
C LYS A 743 28.59 15.27 -8.95
N PRO A 744 27.59 14.39 -8.94
CA PRO A 744 27.75 12.97 -9.30
C PRO A 744 27.93 12.82 -10.82
N GLN A 745 29.15 12.99 -11.33
CA GLN A 745 29.45 12.73 -12.73
C GLN A 745 29.26 11.24 -13.07
N PHE A 746 28.32 10.95 -13.97
CA PHE A 746 28.23 9.66 -14.66
C PHE A 746 29.55 9.35 -15.38
N LYS A 747 30.16 8.21 -15.07
CA LYS A 747 31.36 7.72 -15.77
C LYS A 747 30.97 7.03 -17.09
N ASN A 748 30.57 7.83 -18.07
CA ASN A 748 30.26 7.33 -19.40
C ASN A 748 31.54 7.17 -20.22
N GLU A 749 31.78 5.98 -20.78
CA GLU A 749 32.96 5.69 -21.61
C GLU A 749 32.97 6.53 -22.90
N ALA A 750 31.78 6.88 -23.41
CA ALA A 750 31.60 7.86 -24.49
C ALA A 750 32.25 9.22 -24.17
N THR A 751 32.23 9.68 -22.92
CA THR A 751 32.87 10.95 -22.54
C THR A 751 34.39 10.83 -22.53
N GLN A 752 34.95 9.66 -22.22
CA GLN A 752 36.40 9.41 -22.29
C GLN A 752 36.94 9.36 -23.74
N ALA A 753 36.09 9.09 -24.73
CA ALA A 753 36.45 9.20 -26.14
C ALA A 753 36.61 10.67 -26.57
N VAL A 754 35.78 11.57 -26.05
CA VAL A 754 35.75 13.00 -26.41
C VAL A 754 36.75 13.84 -25.61
N MET A 755 37.03 13.49 -24.34
CA MET A 755 37.93 14.25 -23.45
C MET A 755 39.44 14.13 -23.76
N LYS A 756 39.84 13.66 -24.94
CA LYS A 756 41.25 13.49 -25.34
C LYS A 756 41.87 14.71 -26.08
N THR A 757 41.40 15.92 -25.80
CA THR A 757 42.04 17.19 -26.22
C THR A 757 41.87 18.32 -25.19
N ASP A 758 42.99 18.66 -24.52
CA ASP A 758 43.37 19.92 -23.81
C ASP A 758 42.45 20.66 -22.81
N GLY A 759 43.10 21.32 -21.83
CA GLY A 759 42.60 22.58 -21.24
C GLY A 759 42.27 22.63 -19.73
N LEU A 760 43.18 22.25 -18.82
CA LEU A 760 42.90 22.20 -17.37
C LEU A 760 43.33 23.47 -16.60
N ALA A 761 42.51 23.93 -15.63
CA ALA A 761 42.82 25.02 -14.69
C ALA A 761 42.52 24.61 -13.23
N ILE A 762 43.37 24.99 -12.26
CA ILE A 762 43.32 24.52 -10.85
C ILE A 762 43.66 25.66 -9.86
N GLY A 763 43.05 25.61 -8.66
CA GLY A 763 43.26 26.51 -7.53
C GLY A 763 44.46 26.21 -6.60
N ASN A 764 44.43 26.72 -5.37
CA ASN A 764 45.63 27.09 -4.61
C ASN A 764 45.97 26.27 -3.34
N THR A 765 45.21 25.24 -2.97
CA THR A 765 45.32 24.58 -1.65
C THR A 765 45.88 23.15 -1.75
N ILE A 766 46.71 22.71 -0.78
CA ILE A 766 47.24 21.33 -0.72
C ILE A 766 46.98 20.62 0.62
N SER A 767 46.96 19.29 0.57
CA SER A 767 46.65 18.39 1.68
C SER A 767 47.74 17.34 1.84
N VAL A 768 48.22 17.14 3.07
CA VAL A 768 49.33 16.23 3.38
C VAL A 768 48.81 15.04 4.18
N ALA A 769 49.05 13.83 3.70
CA ALA A 769 48.58 12.57 4.29
C ALA A 769 49.75 11.62 4.61
N ILE A 770 49.50 10.59 5.45
CA ILE A 770 50.55 9.66 5.89
C ILE A 770 50.06 8.20 5.82
N SER A 771 50.83 7.37 5.11
CA SER A 771 50.86 5.89 5.07
C SER A 771 49.73 5.13 4.33
N CYS A 772 50.12 3.99 3.76
CA CYS A 772 49.28 3.06 2.97
C CYS A 772 48.77 1.87 3.81
N PRO A 773 47.67 1.22 3.39
CA PRO A 773 47.39 -0.17 3.75
C PRO A 773 48.29 -1.15 2.95
N PRO A 774 48.59 -2.36 3.48
CA PRO A 774 49.34 -3.40 2.77
C PRO A 774 48.43 -4.44 2.09
N ASP A 775 48.93 -5.08 1.04
CA ASP A 775 48.33 -6.26 0.41
C ASP A 775 48.41 -7.51 1.30
N LYS A 776 47.59 -8.53 1.01
CA LYS A 776 47.84 -9.90 1.49
C LYS A 776 47.22 -10.99 0.62
N GLU A 777 48.01 -12.05 0.42
CA GLU A 777 47.70 -13.21 -0.40
C GLU A 777 46.95 -14.32 0.36
N THR A 778 46.56 -15.36 -0.37
CA THR A 778 45.80 -16.52 0.13
C THR A 778 46.67 -17.55 0.88
N THR A 779 46.14 -18.10 1.98
CA THR A 779 46.58 -19.40 2.54
C THR A 779 45.39 -20.09 3.23
N LYS A 780 45.28 -21.42 3.11
CA LYS A 780 44.36 -22.25 3.91
C LYS A 780 45.00 -22.55 5.28
N ASP A 781 44.22 -22.62 6.36
CA ASP A 781 44.26 -23.78 7.27
C ASP A 781 43.08 -23.87 8.27
N GLN A 782 43.09 -24.90 9.13
CA GLN A 782 41.89 -25.51 9.74
C GLN A 782 41.52 -25.12 11.20
N ARG A 783 40.22 -25.31 11.52
CA ARG A 783 39.58 -25.50 12.86
C ARG A 783 39.55 -24.26 13.80
N GLY A 784 38.58 -24.12 14.72
CA GLY A 784 37.57 -25.09 15.19
C GLY A 784 36.26 -24.46 15.72
N LYS A 785 35.42 -25.29 16.37
CA LYS A 785 33.97 -25.09 16.55
C LYS A 785 33.55 -24.42 17.87
N ALA A 786 32.45 -23.65 17.82
CA ALA A 786 31.45 -23.53 18.90
C ALA A 786 30.03 -23.40 18.26
N ARG A 787 28.97 -23.93 18.88
CA ARG A 787 27.64 -24.12 18.25
C ARG A 787 26.49 -24.21 19.24
N THR A 788 25.45 -23.38 19.06
CA THR A 788 24.02 -23.53 19.44
C THR A 788 23.31 -22.30 18.83
N GLN A 789 22.32 -22.34 17.94
CA GLN A 789 21.33 -23.35 17.52
C GLN A 789 20.26 -23.69 18.58
N VAL A 790 19.07 -23.10 18.41
CA VAL A 790 17.76 -23.74 18.63
C VAL A 790 16.81 -23.23 17.53
N SER A 791 16.07 -24.14 16.90
CA SER A 791 14.97 -23.85 15.96
C SER A 791 13.69 -24.50 16.47
N LEU A 792 12.52 -23.88 16.26
CA LEU A 792 11.23 -24.46 16.62
C LEU A 792 10.15 -24.16 15.56
N LEU A 793 9.76 -25.21 14.83
CA LEU A 793 8.47 -25.33 14.15
C LEU A 793 7.52 -26.17 15.04
N PRO A 794 6.19 -25.99 14.95
CA PRO A 794 5.24 -26.60 15.87
C PRO A 794 4.98 -28.09 15.59
N ARG A 795 4.52 -28.83 16.62
CA ARG A 795 4.07 -30.23 16.49
C ARG A 795 2.85 -30.47 17.39
N ALA A 796 1.87 -31.23 16.90
CA ALA A 796 0.57 -31.38 17.53
C ALA A 796 0.28 -32.78 18.11
N LEU A 797 -0.72 -32.84 19.00
CA LEU A 797 -1.52 -34.00 19.43
C LEU A 797 -0.83 -35.15 20.21
N LYS A 798 -1.17 -35.26 21.51
CA LYS A 798 -2.13 -36.30 21.98
C LYS A 798 -2.60 -36.13 23.44
N THR A 799 -3.93 -36.07 23.60
CA THR A 799 -4.78 -36.63 24.68
C THR A 799 -4.27 -36.77 26.13
N GLY A 800 -4.95 -36.14 27.10
CA GLY A 800 -5.06 -36.68 28.47
C GLY A 800 -5.45 -35.71 29.59
N GLY A 801 -6.55 -36.02 30.30
CA GLY A 801 -6.74 -35.68 31.73
C GLY A 801 -7.22 -34.26 32.10
N ALA A 802 -8.34 -34.17 32.82
CA ALA A 802 -8.93 -32.91 33.28
C ALA A 802 -8.38 -32.43 34.65
N ALA A 803 -8.28 -31.11 34.84
CA ALA A 803 -8.54 -30.41 36.09
C ALA A 803 -8.75 -28.89 35.81
N SER A 804 -9.40 -28.16 36.72
CA SER A 804 -9.66 -26.72 36.57
C SER A 804 -9.26 -25.94 37.82
N SER A 805 -8.71 -24.74 37.61
CA SER A 805 -8.67 -23.64 38.59
C SER A 805 -8.68 -22.30 37.86
N ASN A 806 -9.27 -21.26 38.47
CA ASN A 806 -9.42 -19.93 37.88
C ASN A 806 -8.24 -19.01 38.23
N GLU A 807 -8.02 -17.96 37.42
CA GLU A 807 -7.99 -16.60 37.96
C GLU A 807 -8.34 -15.53 36.89
N LYS A 808 -8.76 -14.33 37.34
CA LYS A 808 -9.14 -13.18 36.49
C LYS A 808 -8.82 -11.84 37.17
N PRO A 809 -8.16 -10.91 36.47
CA PRO A 809 -8.29 -9.47 36.71
C PRO A 809 -9.49 -8.86 35.98
N SER A 810 -9.94 -7.68 36.40
CA SER A 810 -11.23 -7.08 36.01
C SER A 810 -11.17 -6.07 34.85
N SER A 811 -12.18 -6.10 33.98
CA SER A 811 -12.41 -5.25 32.79
C SER A 811 -12.01 -3.76 32.82
N LYS A 812 -13.02 -2.90 32.96
CA LYS A 812 -13.16 -1.67 32.13
C LYS A 812 -14.16 -0.65 32.70
N SER A 813 -14.27 0.46 31.97
CA SER A 813 -15.38 1.44 31.81
C SER A 813 -15.60 2.48 32.92
N SER A 814 -15.64 3.81 32.75
CA SER A 814 -15.61 4.80 31.61
C SER A 814 -16.89 5.65 31.49
N SER A 815 -16.76 6.97 31.65
CA SER A 815 -17.64 8.08 31.18
C SER A 815 -16.98 9.38 31.71
N ALA A 816 -16.93 10.53 31.02
CA ALA A 816 -18.01 11.34 30.43
C ALA A 816 -18.99 11.87 31.52
N THR A 817 -19.38 13.14 31.59
CA THR A 817 -19.41 14.20 30.55
C THR A 817 -19.14 15.59 31.20
N ALA A 818 -19.23 16.66 30.42
CA ALA A 818 -19.19 18.08 30.84
C ALA A 818 -20.27 18.42 31.93
N ASN A 819 -20.32 19.62 32.54
CA ASN A 819 -20.10 20.96 31.96
C ASN A 819 -20.14 22.08 33.04
N GLU A 820 -19.36 23.16 32.91
CA GLU A 820 -19.77 24.49 33.41
C GLU A 820 -18.97 25.68 32.80
N LYS A 821 -19.49 26.90 32.98
CA LYS A 821 -19.12 28.19 32.33
C LYS A 821 -18.52 29.18 33.39
N PRO A 822 -18.17 30.48 33.13
CA PRO A 822 -18.40 31.33 31.94
C PRO A 822 -17.29 32.31 31.47
N GLY A 823 -17.43 32.81 30.23
CA GLY A 823 -17.08 34.19 29.82
C GLY A 823 -15.69 34.42 29.19
N SER A 824 -15.49 35.39 28.29
CA SER A 824 -16.47 36.26 27.58
C SER A 824 -15.80 36.95 26.37
N LYS A 825 -16.62 37.58 25.49
CA LYS A 825 -16.26 38.36 24.28
C LYS A 825 -15.79 37.57 23.05
N GLU A 826 -15.98 38.02 21.81
CA GLU A 826 -17.12 38.73 21.16
C GLU A 826 -16.74 38.94 19.68
N GLN A 827 -17.49 38.37 18.74
CA GLN A 827 -17.66 38.94 17.40
C GLN A 827 -18.95 38.38 16.79
N SER A 828 -19.79 39.26 16.26
CA SER A 828 -21.16 38.94 15.85
C SER A 828 -21.21 38.32 14.46
N GLY A 829 -21.89 37.17 14.33
CA GLY A 829 -22.26 36.60 13.03
C GLY A 829 -23.17 37.55 12.24
N LYS A 830 -23.01 37.54 10.90
CA LYS A 830 -23.86 38.29 9.97
C LYS A 830 -25.27 37.69 9.90
N SER A 831 -26.24 38.49 9.48
CA SER A 831 -27.64 38.07 9.37
C SER A 831 -27.91 37.27 8.09
N ASN A 832 -29.06 36.59 8.02
CA ASN A 832 -29.48 35.90 6.81
C ASN A 832 -29.72 36.85 5.62
N ASP A 833 -30.03 38.14 5.86
CA ASP A 833 -30.15 39.14 4.79
C ASP A 833 -28.78 39.57 4.22
N ASP A 834 -27.69 39.45 4.99
CA ASP A 834 -26.33 39.66 4.49
C ASP A 834 -25.92 38.52 3.55
N PHE A 835 -26.23 37.26 3.91
CA PHE A 835 -26.06 36.12 3.01
C PHE A 835 -26.93 36.25 1.75
N ARG A 836 -28.16 36.73 1.88
CA ARG A 836 -29.08 36.94 0.75
C ARG A 836 -28.58 37.99 -0.25
N LYS A 837 -27.84 39.01 0.22
CA LYS A 837 -27.14 39.99 -0.64
C LYS A 837 -25.85 39.43 -1.25
N MET A 838 -25.20 38.46 -0.60
CA MET A 838 -23.96 37.85 -1.10
C MET A 838 -24.21 36.82 -2.21
N LEU A 839 -25.38 36.17 -2.22
CA LEU A 839 -25.79 35.18 -3.23
C LEU A 839 -26.41 35.78 -4.51
N LEU A 840 -26.72 37.08 -4.54
CA LEU A 840 -27.34 37.77 -5.69
C LEU A 840 -26.52 39.01 -6.10
N GLY A 841 -25.24 38.80 -6.37
CA GLY A 841 -24.27 39.83 -6.75
C GLY A 841 -24.31 40.23 -8.23
N ASN A 842 -25.29 41.07 -8.60
CA ASN A 842 -25.32 41.98 -9.77
C ASN A 842 -24.66 41.55 -11.11
N LYS A 843 -25.53 41.38 -12.13
CA LYS A 843 -25.29 41.27 -13.59
C LYS A 843 -24.84 39.91 -14.11
#